data_AF-A0A932TZY2-F1
#
_entry.id   AF-A0A932TZY2-F1
#
_cell.length_a   1.000
_cell.length_b   1.000
_cell.length_c   1.000
_cell.angle_alpha   90.00
_cell.angle_beta   90.00
_cell.angle_gamma   90.00
#
_symmetry.space_group_name_H-M   'P 1'
#
loop_
_entity.id
_entity.type
_entity.pdbx_description
1 polymer ?
#
loop_
_entity_poly.entity_id
_entity_poly.type
_entity_poly.pdbx_seq_one_letter_code
_entity_poly.pdbx_strand_id
1 'polypeptide(L)'
;MFTVLTVVLVLVTALGLASDVNAKERSRFVTAEMRANALENAKRFEWAAARQSTAVARARPWLAKSDDELWEMITSQELPRDIHTNKDVGCPKCGDGIFRFGNYPWERAGEWKLKCPNCGEAYPKNAFRAYYRTALDERGCFRRGRGDPSLLVNAEHPDPEDPLHKLYVDDGYGLYDEKGNRHRFVAYYNSWVHWAEIRSALISLAQAYTLTSDPRYAHKVAVLLDRIADVYPEMDFMPLHTLGFEHSHGGGGKGRIQGAIWEADATTRMARHYDDIFDGIQGDEALVRFCSEKARKHGLGDKGSVAAIARHIEDHLLLEILASVKDGRISPNLGGRKVCTVTTATALDRGKETESWLDWIFDPGFPNGQSLTWLLTEGVDREGMGGECGSYGLGWTRRMARFPDLLAAYPDYRKHDLRAEFPKLKQCFLVEPRLMCLDAAFPNIGDGGATGSWQRVGSAEMFALGYRLYRDPQLAALAWRYAGAEPAALRTDTDIFEKDPDALANEIARVAKTEPFTLKSDHLGGYGQAVLQTEQPENGRALWIHYGYAKGHWHADCLGIGLYAHNVDMLPDLGYPEYTGAWPQRFAWTSQTISHNTLFVNETRSKTGGKLALFAVQPPLRVMEVASASAYPDLKTYRRAVALVDVSDTASYVLDVFRARGGRNHRLSYHGPAQTAQVAGLTLVPQPTGTFAGPEVGFTQLPGEGETISNTSGFSYLYDVARSGGRVEQPYAVDWKAEDLRGRIAEGEEPHLRLHALTPCDEVALASGDPPQNKPGNPRRLRYLLQSRL
;
A
#
# COMPACT_ATOMS: atom_id res chain seq x y z
N MET A 1 7.97 68.99 -13.35
CA MET A 1 8.68 67.75 -12.96
C MET A 1 8.43 67.41 -11.48
N PHE A 2 7.18 67.47 -11.01
CA PHE A 2 6.83 67.26 -9.59
C PHE A 2 5.53 66.47 -9.36
N THR A 3 4.89 65.95 -10.42
CA THR A 3 3.59 65.25 -10.31
C THR A 3 3.68 63.75 -10.63
N VAL A 4 4.84 63.26 -11.07
CA VAL A 4 5.05 61.84 -11.44
C VAL A 4 5.64 61.03 -10.27
N LEU A 5 6.31 61.68 -9.29
CA LEU A 5 6.92 60.97 -8.16
C LEU A 5 5.91 60.52 -7.09
N THR A 6 4.80 61.25 -6.91
CA THR A 6 3.82 60.96 -5.86
C THR A 6 2.87 59.81 -6.23
N VAL A 7 2.59 59.60 -7.52
CA VAL A 7 1.73 58.50 -7.99
C VAL A 7 2.47 57.16 -7.97
N VAL A 8 3.79 57.15 -8.19
CA VAL A 8 4.62 55.93 -8.10
C VAL A 8 4.80 55.49 -6.65
N LEU A 9 4.90 56.42 -5.69
CA LEU A 9 5.09 56.07 -4.28
C LEU A 9 3.81 55.48 -3.63
N VAL A 10 2.62 55.90 -4.08
CA VAL A 10 1.31 55.39 -3.60
C VAL A 10 0.97 54.02 -4.22
N LEU A 11 1.40 53.76 -5.47
CA LEU A 11 1.25 52.44 -6.10
C LEU A 11 2.21 51.39 -5.53
N VAL A 12 3.43 51.78 -5.12
CA VAL A 12 4.39 50.87 -4.47
C VAL A 12 4.00 50.56 -3.02
N THR A 13 3.34 51.49 -2.31
CA THR A 13 2.76 51.19 -0.97
C THR A 13 1.46 50.38 -1.06
N ALA A 14 0.64 50.54 -2.11
CA ALA A 14 -0.55 49.70 -2.32
C ALA A 14 -0.22 48.26 -2.74
N LEU A 15 0.90 48.03 -3.46
CA LEU A 15 1.40 46.68 -3.78
C LEU A 15 2.05 45.98 -2.57
N GLY A 16 2.64 46.71 -1.64
CA GLY A 16 3.14 46.17 -0.36
C GLY A 16 2.05 45.89 0.68
N LEU A 17 0.87 46.51 0.56
CA LEU A 17 -0.28 46.27 1.44
C LEU A 17 -1.26 45.21 0.90
N ALA A 18 -1.18 44.86 -0.39
CA ALA A 18 -1.98 43.79 -0.97
C ALA A 18 -1.41 42.38 -0.68
N SER A 19 -0.15 42.26 -0.29
CA SER A 19 0.49 40.98 0.07
C SER A 19 0.09 40.45 1.45
N ASP A 20 -0.34 41.32 2.38
CA ASP A 20 -0.68 40.92 3.75
C ASP A 20 -2.11 40.36 3.88
N VAL A 21 -3.00 40.59 2.91
CA VAL A 21 -4.43 40.21 3.00
C VAL A 21 -4.67 38.70 2.79
N ASN A 22 -3.63 37.91 2.54
CA ASN A 22 -3.75 36.45 2.35
C ASN A 22 -2.66 35.65 3.08
N ALA A 23 -2.02 36.18 4.12
CA ALA A 23 -1.08 35.40 4.92
C ALA A 23 -1.82 34.38 5.79
N LYS A 24 -1.20 33.21 6.02
CA LYS A 24 -1.72 32.22 6.97
C LYS A 24 -1.78 32.83 8.37
N GLU A 25 -2.89 32.61 9.07
CA GLU A 25 -3.11 33.22 10.40
C GLU A 25 -3.03 32.22 11.54
N ARG A 26 -3.24 30.92 11.26
CA ARG A 26 -3.35 29.88 12.29
C ARG A 26 -3.18 28.46 11.72
N SER A 27 -2.91 27.51 12.62
CA SER A 27 -3.06 26.08 12.37
C SER A 27 -4.54 25.72 12.10
N ARG A 28 -4.80 24.89 11.09
CA ARG A 28 -6.15 24.47 10.66
C ARG A 28 -6.50 23.03 11.05
N PHE A 29 -5.54 22.11 11.04
CA PHE A 29 -5.76 20.70 11.38
C PHE A 29 -5.79 20.42 12.88
N VAL A 30 -4.91 21.08 13.64
CA VAL A 30 -4.91 21.03 15.11
C VAL A 30 -4.90 22.47 15.64
N THR A 31 -6.09 23.00 15.90
CA THR A 31 -6.27 24.38 16.33
C THR A 31 -5.80 24.60 17.78
N ALA A 32 -5.63 25.87 18.17
CA ALA A 32 -5.33 26.21 19.57
C ALA A 32 -6.36 25.65 20.57
N GLU A 33 -7.65 25.64 20.21
CA GLU A 33 -8.71 25.03 21.04
C GLU A 33 -8.52 23.52 21.19
N MET A 34 -8.22 22.82 20.08
CA MET A 34 -7.93 21.38 20.10
C MET A 34 -6.75 21.07 21.02
N ARG A 35 -5.66 21.85 20.94
CA ARG A 35 -4.50 21.66 21.83
C ARG A 35 -4.84 21.94 23.29
N ALA A 36 -5.68 22.93 23.58
CA ALA A 36 -6.18 23.19 24.93
C ALA A 36 -7.01 22.03 25.47
N ASN A 37 -7.87 21.43 24.65
CA ASN A 37 -8.61 20.21 25.00
C ASN A 37 -7.66 19.04 25.27
N ALA A 38 -6.61 18.85 24.46
CA ALA A 38 -5.62 17.79 24.68
C ALA A 38 -4.89 17.94 26.02
N LEU A 39 -4.50 19.16 26.39
CA LEU A 39 -3.89 19.46 27.69
C LEU A 39 -4.83 19.16 28.85
N GLU A 40 -6.11 19.51 28.72
CA GLU A 40 -7.10 19.24 29.76
C GLU A 40 -7.43 17.74 29.87
N ASN A 41 -7.58 17.07 28.73
CA ASN A 41 -7.83 15.63 28.68
C ASN A 41 -6.65 14.84 29.24
N ALA A 42 -5.40 15.27 29.04
CA ALA A 42 -4.23 14.65 29.64
C ALA A 42 -4.22 14.74 31.18
N LYS A 43 -4.90 15.72 31.80
CA LYS A 43 -5.09 15.77 33.26
C LYS A 43 -6.21 14.87 33.75
N ARG A 44 -7.25 14.70 32.91
CA ARG A 44 -8.49 13.99 33.25
C ARG A 44 -8.42 12.49 33.01
N PHE A 45 -7.70 12.05 31.98
CA PHE A 45 -7.71 10.66 31.50
C PHE A 45 -6.30 10.07 31.44
N GLU A 46 -6.11 8.91 32.05
CA GLU A 46 -4.83 8.19 32.08
C GLU A 46 -4.33 7.85 30.67
N TRP A 47 -5.21 7.39 29.77
CA TRP A 47 -4.83 7.08 28.39
C TRP A 47 -4.34 8.31 27.62
N ALA A 48 -4.91 9.50 27.90
CA ALA A 48 -4.49 10.74 27.27
C ALA A 48 -3.13 11.20 27.83
N ALA A 49 -2.93 11.07 29.15
CA ALA A 49 -1.63 11.32 29.80
C ALA A 49 -0.53 10.40 29.25
N ALA A 50 -0.84 9.11 29.08
CA ALA A 50 0.08 8.10 28.53
C ALA A 50 0.43 8.41 27.07
N ARG A 51 -0.54 8.88 26.27
CA ARG A 51 -0.33 9.29 24.89
C ARG A 51 0.57 10.52 24.79
N GLN A 52 0.31 11.55 25.59
CA GLN A 52 1.15 12.74 25.67
C GLN A 52 2.59 12.36 26.09
N SER A 53 2.73 11.53 27.12
CA SER A 53 4.04 11.04 27.60
C SER A 53 4.79 10.24 26.54
N THR A 54 4.08 9.41 25.77
CA THR A 54 4.65 8.65 24.65
C THR A 54 5.15 9.58 23.54
N ALA A 55 4.39 10.61 23.19
CA ALA A 55 4.80 11.60 22.18
C ALA A 55 6.06 12.36 22.64
N VAL A 56 6.10 12.82 23.89
CA VAL A 56 7.28 13.46 24.49
C VAL A 56 8.49 12.53 24.49
N ALA A 57 8.32 11.26 24.84
CA ALA A 57 9.39 10.27 24.85
C ALA A 57 9.95 10.03 23.44
N ARG A 58 9.09 9.92 22.42
CA ARG A 58 9.49 9.77 21.01
C ARG A 58 10.19 11.02 20.46
N ALA A 59 9.78 12.21 20.90
CA ALA A 59 10.38 13.47 20.50
C ALA A 59 11.73 13.76 21.18
N ARG A 60 12.00 13.17 22.35
CA ARG A 60 13.18 13.47 23.18
C ARG A 60 14.52 13.37 22.43
N PRO A 61 14.82 12.33 21.63
CA PRO A 61 16.09 12.24 20.91
C PRO A 61 16.26 13.37 19.88
N TRP A 62 15.17 13.83 19.29
CA TRP A 62 15.17 14.90 18.29
C TRP A 62 15.24 16.28 18.93
N LEU A 63 14.55 16.49 20.05
CA LEU A 63 14.61 17.73 20.83
C LEU A 63 16.02 17.98 21.39
N ALA A 64 16.76 16.91 21.72
CA ALA A 64 18.13 16.99 22.22
C ALA A 64 19.16 17.42 21.17
N LYS A 65 18.83 17.33 19.86
CA LYS A 65 19.72 17.76 18.79
C LYS A 65 19.81 19.28 18.70
N SER A 66 20.99 19.80 18.38
CA SER A 66 21.13 21.21 18.02
C SER A 66 20.39 21.53 16.71
N ASP A 67 20.10 22.81 16.49
CA ASP A 67 19.48 23.22 15.22
C ASP A 67 20.41 22.96 14.03
N ASP A 68 21.73 23.09 14.23
CA ASP A 68 22.74 22.70 13.24
C ASP A 68 22.65 21.21 12.88
N GLU A 69 22.55 20.32 13.88
CA GLU A 69 22.44 18.89 13.63
C GLU A 69 21.18 18.56 12.82
N LEU A 70 20.05 19.18 13.14
CA LEU A 70 18.80 18.96 12.39
C LEU A 70 18.87 19.53 10.99
N TRP A 71 19.42 20.73 10.83
CA TRP A 71 19.60 21.37 9.53
C TRP A 71 20.54 20.55 8.63
N GLU A 72 21.64 20.02 9.17
CA GLU A 72 22.61 19.18 8.43
C GLU A 72 22.06 17.80 8.05
N MET A 73 20.95 17.34 8.65
CA MET A 73 20.33 16.07 8.26
C MET A 73 19.77 16.14 6.83
N ILE A 74 19.36 17.29 6.31
CA ILE A 74 18.68 17.32 5.01
C ILE A 74 19.68 17.17 3.86
N THR A 75 19.54 16.11 3.06
CA THR A 75 20.40 15.83 1.89
C THR A 75 19.84 16.49 0.63
N SER A 76 20.73 16.90 -0.29
CA SER A 76 20.37 17.60 -1.54
C SER A 76 20.19 16.67 -2.73
N GLN A 77 19.79 17.24 -3.88
CA GLN A 77 19.44 16.52 -5.11
C GLN A 77 20.53 15.58 -5.65
N GLU A 78 21.81 15.87 -5.51
CA GLU A 78 22.85 15.01 -6.12
C GLU A 78 23.25 13.80 -5.27
N LEU A 79 22.85 13.68 -4.00
CA LEU A 79 23.12 12.46 -3.22
C LEU A 79 22.02 11.43 -3.50
N PRO A 80 22.25 10.34 -4.25
CA PRO A 80 21.18 9.49 -4.77
C PRO A 80 20.28 8.85 -3.71
N ARG A 81 19.10 8.40 -4.15
CA ARG A 81 18.13 7.61 -3.39
C ARG A 81 17.76 6.39 -4.22
N ASP A 82 17.86 5.21 -3.61
CA ASP A 82 17.40 3.95 -4.20
C ASP A 82 16.60 3.15 -3.18
N ILE A 83 15.69 2.30 -3.65
CA ILE A 83 14.98 1.34 -2.78
C ILE A 83 15.61 -0.05 -2.81
N HIS A 84 16.58 -0.30 -3.70
CA HIS A 84 17.33 -1.54 -3.84
C HIS A 84 18.84 -1.28 -3.87
N THR A 85 19.63 -2.19 -3.31
CA THR A 85 21.10 -2.17 -3.49
C THR A 85 21.46 -2.81 -4.83
N ASN A 86 21.05 -4.06 -5.02
CA ASN A 86 21.11 -4.87 -6.25
C ASN A 86 20.12 -6.03 -6.10
N LYS A 87 19.03 -6.06 -6.89
CA LYS A 87 17.97 -7.07 -6.78
C LYS A 87 18.22 -8.33 -7.62
N ASP A 88 19.17 -8.27 -8.55
CA ASP A 88 19.46 -9.37 -9.47
C ASP A 88 20.51 -10.32 -8.86
N VAL A 89 21.51 -9.77 -8.17
CA VAL A 89 22.63 -10.51 -7.57
C VAL A 89 22.49 -10.67 -6.06
N GLY A 90 21.84 -9.73 -5.36
CA GLY A 90 21.69 -9.75 -3.91
C GLY A 90 22.91 -9.21 -3.16
N CYS A 91 23.34 -9.90 -2.12
CA CYS A 91 24.47 -9.47 -1.27
C CYS A 91 25.82 -9.77 -1.96
N PRO A 92 26.82 -8.85 -1.93
CA PRO A 92 28.13 -9.12 -2.54
C PRO A 92 28.80 -10.42 -2.03
N LYS A 93 28.64 -10.75 -0.73
CA LYS A 93 29.23 -11.94 -0.12
C LYS A 93 28.42 -13.22 -0.29
N CYS A 94 27.09 -13.18 -0.15
CA CYS A 94 26.26 -14.38 -0.09
C CYS A 94 25.23 -14.50 -1.23
N GLY A 95 25.29 -13.62 -2.22
CA GLY A 95 24.41 -13.63 -3.39
C GLY A 95 22.93 -13.57 -3.03
N ASP A 96 22.17 -14.50 -3.64
CA ASP A 96 20.72 -14.67 -3.54
C ASP A 96 20.23 -15.10 -2.14
N GLY A 97 21.12 -15.55 -1.25
CA GLY A 97 20.77 -15.94 0.12
C GLY A 97 20.07 -14.84 0.94
N ILE A 98 20.14 -13.57 0.49
CA ILE A 98 19.42 -12.44 1.10
C ILE A 98 17.93 -12.38 0.71
N PHE A 99 17.50 -12.94 -0.42
CA PHE A 99 16.15 -12.74 -0.97
C PHE A 99 15.04 -13.33 -0.10
N ARG A 100 15.35 -14.34 0.72
CA ARG A 100 14.42 -14.92 1.70
C ARG A 100 13.98 -13.95 2.80
N PHE A 101 14.64 -12.81 2.95
CA PHE A 101 14.33 -11.77 3.96
C PHE A 101 13.42 -10.66 3.41
N GLY A 102 12.88 -10.83 2.19
CA GLY A 102 11.91 -9.93 1.59
C GLY A 102 12.52 -8.91 0.62
N ASN A 103 11.69 -7.95 0.17
CA ASN A 103 12.03 -7.04 -0.94
C ASN A 103 13.08 -5.97 -0.58
N TYR A 104 13.16 -5.59 0.69
CA TYR A 104 14.03 -4.53 1.20
C TYR A 104 14.79 -5.03 2.45
N PRO A 105 15.69 -6.02 2.30
CA PRO A 105 16.14 -6.86 3.42
C PRO A 105 17.28 -6.27 4.25
N TRP A 106 17.85 -5.12 3.87
CA TRP A 106 19.07 -4.60 4.51
C TRP A 106 18.81 -3.95 5.86
N GLU A 107 19.62 -4.29 6.86
CA GLU A 107 19.55 -3.75 8.22
C GLU A 107 20.52 -2.58 8.42
N ARG A 108 20.20 -1.64 9.30
CA ARG A 108 21.14 -0.58 9.70
C ARG A 108 22.31 -1.18 10.50
N ALA A 109 23.54 -0.89 10.08
CA ALA A 109 24.77 -1.34 10.75
C ALA A 109 25.51 -0.22 11.48
N GLY A 110 25.23 1.04 11.13
CA GLY A 110 25.90 2.21 11.68
C GLY A 110 25.56 3.47 10.90
N GLU A 111 26.38 4.50 11.06
CA GLU A 111 26.27 5.72 10.26
C GLU A 111 26.68 5.44 8.81
N TRP A 112 25.75 5.64 7.87
CA TRP A 112 25.92 5.34 6.44
C TRP A 112 26.38 3.91 6.13
N LYS A 113 26.03 2.92 6.97
CA LYS A 113 26.35 1.50 6.77
C LYS A 113 25.12 0.60 6.92
N LEU A 114 25.03 -0.40 6.05
CA LEU A 114 24.00 -1.44 6.00
C LEU A 114 24.62 -2.82 6.19
N LYS A 115 23.87 -3.75 6.78
CA LYS A 115 24.29 -5.12 7.06
C LYS A 115 23.33 -6.12 6.41
N CYS A 116 23.89 -7.18 5.83
CA CYS A 116 23.10 -8.30 5.32
C CYS A 116 22.57 -9.16 6.48
N PRO A 117 21.26 -9.40 6.60
CA PRO A 117 20.70 -10.25 7.66
C PRO A 117 21.12 -11.73 7.52
N ASN A 118 21.51 -12.17 6.32
CA ASN A 118 21.92 -13.55 6.07
C ASN A 118 23.37 -13.84 6.52
N CYS A 119 24.34 -13.03 6.06
CA CYS A 119 25.77 -13.29 6.29
C CYS A 119 26.43 -12.32 7.28
N GLY A 120 25.72 -11.31 7.77
CA GLY A 120 26.22 -10.33 8.74
C GLY A 120 27.21 -9.31 8.19
N GLU A 121 27.52 -9.33 6.90
CA GLU A 121 28.50 -8.43 6.29
C GLU A 121 27.98 -7.00 6.17
N ALA A 122 28.84 -6.00 6.42
CA ALA A 122 28.48 -4.58 6.41
C ALA A 122 29.15 -3.79 5.28
N TYR A 123 28.37 -2.90 4.66
CA TYR A 123 28.76 -2.08 3.51
C TYR A 123 28.24 -0.64 3.63
N PRO A 124 28.87 0.34 2.97
CA PRO A 124 30.15 0.23 2.29
C PRO A 124 31.32 0.18 3.29
N LYS A 125 32.52 -0.13 2.79
CA LYS A 125 33.72 -0.28 3.62
C LYS A 125 34.42 1.04 3.94
N ASN A 126 34.17 2.09 3.16
CA ASN A 126 34.68 3.43 3.44
C ASN A 126 33.88 4.18 4.52
N ALA A 127 34.48 5.26 5.05
CA ALA A 127 33.84 6.17 6.00
C ALA A 127 33.00 7.24 5.25
N PHE A 128 31.83 6.85 4.74
CA PHE A 128 31.05 7.72 3.85
C PHE A 128 30.64 9.07 4.48
N ARG A 129 30.38 9.17 5.79
CA ARG A 129 30.05 10.46 6.44
C ARG A 129 31.17 11.49 6.26
N ALA A 130 32.43 11.07 6.38
CA ALA A 130 33.58 11.95 6.21
C ALA A 130 33.67 12.42 4.75
N TYR A 131 33.52 11.51 3.79
CA TYR A 131 33.47 11.83 2.37
C TYR A 131 32.35 12.84 2.06
N TYR A 132 31.13 12.56 2.54
CA TYR A 132 29.96 13.42 2.36
C TYR A 132 30.22 14.86 2.80
N ARG A 133 30.85 15.08 3.97
CA ARG A 133 31.15 16.42 4.48
C ARG A 133 32.06 17.21 3.56
N THR A 134 33.06 16.56 2.96
CA THR A 134 33.98 17.21 2.00
C THR A 134 33.33 17.45 0.63
N ALA A 135 32.25 16.73 0.32
CA ALA A 135 31.51 16.87 -0.93
C ALA A 135 30.46 17.98 -0.91
N LEU A 136 30.26 18.66 0.22
CA LEU A 136 29.31 19.77 0.34
C LEU A 136 29.85 21.04 -0.31
N ASP A 137 28.98 21.74 -1.06
CA ASP A 137 29.27 23.06 -1.58
C ASP A 137 28.97 24.17 -0.57
N GLU A 138 29.13 25.42 -1.03
CA GLU A 138 28.92 26.63 -0.25
C GLU A 138 27.46 26.77 0.23
N ARG A 139 26.49 26.13 -0.44
CA ARG A 139 25.08 26.07 -0.05
C ARG A 139 24.77 24.88 0.88
N GLY A 140 25.78 24.10 1.25
CA GLY A 140 25.61 22.87 2.02
C GLY A 140 24.92 21.76 1.22
N CYS A 141 25.02 21.78 -0.10
CA CYS A 141 24.50 20.75 -0.99
C CYS A 141 25.62 19.78 -1.39
N PHE A 142 25.36 18.48 -1.32
CA PHE A 142 26.25 17.46 -1.84
C PHE A 142 26.45 17.67 -3.35
N ARG A 143 27.71 17.60 -3.82
CA ARG A 143 28.09 17.64 -5.23
C ARG A 143 28.87 16.39 -5.60
N ARG A 144 28.40 15.68 -6.62
CA ARG A 144 29.04 14.46 -7.12
C ARG A 144 30.47 14.78 -7.56
N GLY A 145 31.42 13.98 -7.08
CA GLY A 145 32.84 14.11 -7.44
C GLY A 145 33.61 15.25 -6.73
N ARG A 146 32.96 16.04 -5.87
CA ARG A 146 33.62 17.10 -5.09
C ARG A 146 34.29 16.57 -3.81
N GLY A 147 33.84 15.42 -3.30
CA GLY A 147 34.37 14.84 -2.06
C GLY A 147 35.83 14.39 -2.19
N ASP A 148 36.55 14.43 -1.07
CA ASP A 148 37.96 14.04 -0.98
C ASP A 148 38.17 12.57 -1.37
N PRO A 149 38.83 12.29 -2.51
CA PRO A 149 39.05 10.92 -2.99
C PRO A 149 39.89 10.05 -2.04
N SER A 150 40.66 10.64 -1.12
CA SER A 150 41.43 9.88 -0.12
C SER A 150 40.54 9.15 0.88
N LEU A 151 39.27 9.56 1.00
CA LEU A 151 38.26 8.93 1.86
C LEU A 151 37.52 7.78 1.16
N LEU A 152 37.75 7.56 -0.14
CA LEU A 152 37.24 6.42 -0.90
C LEU A 152 38.22 5.24 -0.81
N VAL A 153 38.38 4.75 0.42
CA VAL A 153 39.27 3.64 0.76
C VAL A 153 38.54 2.64 1.64
N ASN A 154 38.85 1.36 1.48
CA ASN A 154 38.39 0.30 2.35
C ASN A 154 39.12 0.44 3.69
N ALA A 155 38.41 0.83 4.75
CA ALA A 155 39.01 1.07 6.06
C ALA A 155 39.59 -0.20 6.71
N GLU A 156 39.16 -1.38 6.25
CA GLU A 156 39.69 -2.68 6.69
C GLU A 156 41.00 -3.04 5.96
N HIS A 157 41.31 -2.37 4.85
CA HIS A 157 42.49 -2.58 4.00
C HIS A 157 43.16 -1.23 3.65
N PRO A 158 43.82 -0.56 4.63
CA PRO A 158 44.31 0.81 4.47
C PRO A 158 45.57 0.93 3.59
N ASP A 159 46.29 -0.17 3.35
CA ASP A 159 47.49 -0.19 2.50
C ASP A 159 47.12 0.03 1.02
N PRO A 160 47.64 1.07 0.35
CA PRO A 160 47.38 1.32 -1.07
C PRO A 160 47.76 0.17 -2.01
N GLU A 161 48.69 -0.70 -1.60
CA GLU A 161 49.13 -1.86 -2.37
C GLU A 161 48.22 -3.10 -2.17
N ASP A 162 47.29 -3.07 -1.21
CA ASP A 162 46.33 -4.15 -1.01
C ASP A 162 45.29 -4.14 -2.15
N PRO A 163 45.07 -5.26 -2.88
CA PRO A 163 44.07 -5.31 -3.96
C PRO A 163 42.64 -5.02 -3.48
N LEU A 164 42.36 -5.14 -2.18
CA LEU A 164 41.05 -4.85 -1.57
C LEU A 164 40.92 -3.38 -1.12
N HIS A 165 41.98 -2.58 -1.23
CA HIS A 165 42.01 -1.18 -0.79
C HIS A 165 40.91 -0.30 -1.41
N LYS A 166 40.53 -0.59 -2.65
CA LYS A 166 39.46 0.12 -3.38
C LYS A 166 38.17 -0.68 -3.52
N LEU A 167 38.12 -1.89 -2.96
CA LEU A 167 36.93 -2.74 -3.07
C LEU A 167 35.86 -2.28 -2.08
N TYR A 168 34.59 -2.38 -2.48
CA TYR A 168 33.44 -2.06 -1.63
C TYR A 168 33.41 -0.62 -1.06
N VAL A 169 34.04 0.32 -1.74
CA VAL A 169 33.96 1.76 -1.44
C VAL A 169 32.83 2.40 -2.23
N ASP A 170 32.03 3.25 -1.60
CA ASP A 170 30.87 3.93 -2.20
C ASP A 170 31.04 5.44 -2.09
N ASP A 171 30.93 6.15 -3.21
CA ASP A 171 31.00 7.62 -3.32
C ASP A 171 29.60 8.26 -3.28
N GLY A 172 28.57 7.47 -3.01
CA GLY A 172 27.16 7.83 -3.06
C GLY A 172 26.44 7.27 -4.29
N TYR A 173 27.18 6.95 -5.35
CA TYR A 173 26.64 6.42 -6.60
C TYR A 173 26.80 4.89 -6.70
N GLY A 174 27.20 4.23 -5.62
CA GLY A 174 27.30 2.77 -5.53
C GLY A 174 28.74 2.28 -5.57
N LEU A 175 28.93 1.12 -4.98
CA LEU A 175 30.19 0.39 -4.97
C LEU A 175 30.17 -0.76 -5.99
N TYR A 176 31.33 -1.33 -6.28
CA TYR A 176 31.47 -2.51 -7.12
C TYR A 176 32.03 -3.69 -6.33
N ASP A 177 31.50 -4.89 -6.59
CA ASP A 177 32.04 -6.15 -6.07
C ASP A 177 33.17 -6.71 -6.96
N GLU A 178 33.79 -7.83 -6.57
CA GLU A 178 34.92 -8.42 -7.32
C GLU A 178 34.53 -8.85 -8.74
N LYS A 179 33.22 -9.04 -8.99
CA LYS A 179 32.67 -9.46 -10.29
C LYS A 179 32.24 -8.27 -11.15
N GLY A 180 32.42 -7.04 -10.67
CA GLY A 180 32.02 -5.82 -11.36
C GLY A 180 30.52 -5.50 -11.27
N ASN A 181 29.76 -6.16 -10.38
CA ASN A 181 28.36 -5.77 -10.16
C ASN A 181 28.30 -4.52 -9.28
N ARG A 182 27.45 -3.57 -9.67
CA ARG A 182 27.19 -2.35 -8.91
C ARG A 182 26.18 -2.61 -7.79
N HIS A 183 26.46 -2.09 -6.58
CA HIS A 183 25.59 -2.14 -5.42
C HIS A 183 25.41 -0.75 -4.80
N ARG A 184 24.16 -0.32 -4.59
CA ARG A 184 23.81 1.07 -4.23
C ARG A 184 23.54 1.24 -2.73
N PHE A 185 24.53 0.94 -1.88
CA PHE A 185 24.36 0.93 -0.43
C PHE A 185 24.09 2.31 0.17
N VAL A 186 24.84 3.33 -0.23
CA VAL A 186 24.62 4.70 0.27
C VAL A 186 23.26 5.22 -0.18
N ALA A 187 22.86 4.99 -1.44
CA ALA A 187 21.57 5.42 -1.95
C ALA A 187 20.40 4.71 -1.24
N TYR A 188 20.55 3.42 -0.93
CA TYR A 188 19.58 2.68 -0.11
C TYR A 188 19.49 3.25 1.31
N TYR A 189 20.64 3.52 1.94
CA TYR A 189 20.68 4.13 3.27
C TYR A 189 20.00 5.50 3.28
N ASN A 190 20.25 6.32 2.26
CA ASN A 190 19.64 7.63 2.13
C ASN A 190 18.11 7.54 2.09
N SER A 191 17.53 6.58 1.35
CA SER A 191 16.07 6.41 1.24
C SER A 191 15.42 5.82 2.50
N TRP A 192 15.95 4.67 2.95
CA TRP A 192 15.30 3.81 3.95
C TRP A 192 15.70 4.12 5.39
N VAL A 193 16.87 4.71 5.61
CA VAL A 193 17.35 5.07 6.94
C VAL A 193 17.28 6.59 7.10
N HIS A 194 18.03 7.32 6.30
CA HIS A 194 18.27 8.75 6.53
C HIS A 194 17.00 9.61 6.33
N TRP A 195 16.33 9.49 5.18
CA TRP A 195 15.05 10.17 4.95
C TRP A 195 13.91 9.61 5.80
N ALA A 196 14.00 8.35 6.26
CA ALA A 196 13.06 7.81 7.23
C ALA A 196 13.23 8.44 8.62
N GLU A 197 14.47 8.71 9.04
CA GLU A 197 14.80 9.43 10.28
C GLU A 197 14.30 10.88 10.22
N ILE A 198 14.49 11.59 9.10
CA ILE A 198 13.95 12.95 8.89
C ILE A 198 12.42 12.94 9.06
N ARG A 199 11.73 11.99 8.41
CA ARG A 199 10.27 11.84 8.57
C ARG A 199 9.87 11.53 10.01
N SER A 200 10.61 10.66 10.68
CA SER A 200 10.39 10.30 12.10
C SER A 200 10.55 11.50 13.03
N ALA A 201 11.55 12.35 12.77
CA ALA A 201 11.79 13.58 13.52
C ALA A 201 10.61 14.55 13.36
N LEU A 202 10.19 14.84 12.11
CA LEU A 202 9.04 15.69 11.82
C LEU A 202 7.77 15.21 12.54
N ILE A 203 7.44 13.92 12.39
CA ILE A 203 6.25 13.32 13.01
C ILE A 203 6.32 13.41 14.54
N SER A 204 7.45 12.99 15.13
CA SER A 204 7.59 12.91 16.59
C SER A 204 7.53 14.29 17.25
N LEU A 205 8.22 15.27 16.68
CA LEU A 205 8.24 16.64 17.19
C LEU A 205 6.87 17.33 17.00
N ALA A 206 6.24 17.21 15.82
CA ALA A 206 4.92 17.80 15.59
C ALA A 206 3.84 17.18 16.49
N GLN A 207 3.86 15.86 16.70
CA GLN A 207 2.96 15.18 17.65
C GLN A 207 3.19 15.64 19.09
N ALA A 208 4.44 15.82 19.51
CA ALA A 208 4.73 16.35 20.84
C ALA A 208 4.22 17.79 21.00
N TYR A 209 4.41 18.66 20.00
CA TYR A 209 3.86 20.02 20.01
C TYR A 209 2.34 20.00 20.14
N THR A 210 1.65 19.28 19.26
CA THR A 210 0.17 19.26 19.24
C THR A 210 -0.45 18.76 20.55
N LEU A 211 0.24 17.88 21.28
CA LEU A 211 -0.26 17.32 22.55
C LEU A 211 0.20 18.07 23.81
N THR A 212 1.24 18.91 23.72
CA THR A 212 1.82 19.61 24.89
C THR A 212 1.77 21.13 24.80
N SER A 213 1.55 21.67 23.61
CA SER A 213 1.71 23.09 23.27
C SER A 213 3.10 23.67 23.61
N ASP A 214 4.12 22.84 23.81
CA ASP A 214 5.49 23.31 24.09
C ASP A 214 6.17 23.80 22.78
N PRO A 215 6.43 25.10 22.64
CA PRO A 215 6.89 25.69 21.39
C PRO A 215 8.28 25.20 20.96
N ARG A 216 9.08 24.62 21.88
CA ARG A 216 10.40 24.06 21.54
C ARG A 216 10.30 22.94 20.50
N TYR A 217 9.20 22.19 20.50
CA TYR A 217 8.96 21.17 19.47
C TYR A 217 8.62 21.80 18.12
N ALA A 218 7.79 22.84 18.10
CA ALA A 218 7.43 23.58 16.88
C ALA A 218 8.67 24.22 16.23
N HIS A 219 9.53 24.83 17.04
CA HIS A 219 10.84 25.36 16.62
C HIS A 219 11.66 24.34 15.82
N LYS A 220 11.85 23.13 16.38
CA LYS A 220 12.68 22.08 15.76
C LYS A 220 12.07 21.55 14.46
N VAL A 221 10.74 21.48 14.38
CA VAL A 221 10.04 21.14 13.12
C VAL A 221 10.27 22.22 12.07
N ALA A 222 10.20 23.50 12.45
CA ALA A 222 10.42 24.61 11.52
C ALA A 222 11.85 24.64 10.97
N VAL A 223 12.87 24.35 11.80
CA VAL A 223 14.27 24.19 11.33
C VAL A 223 14.39 23.13 10.23
N LEU A 224 13.75 21.98 10.40
CA LEU A 224 13.76 20.91 9.40
C LEU A 224 13.01 21.30 8.13
N LEU A 225 11.81 21.87 8.26
CA LEU A 225 10.98 22.25 7.11
C LEU A 225 11.59 23.40 6.32
N ASP A 226 12.19 24.39 6.99
CA ASP A 226 12.93 25.49 6.37
C ASP A 226 14.07 24.96 5.50
N ARG A 227 14.86 24.02 6.02
CA ARG A 227 15.93 23.41 5.23
C ARG A 227 15.43 22.49 4.12
N ILE A 228 14.31 21.80 4.32
CA ILE A 228 13.67 21.04 3.23
C ILE A 228 13.26 22.00 2.11
N ALA A 229 12.68 23.16 2.45
CA ALA A 229 12.29 24.19 1.49
C ALA A 229 13.48 24.77 0.70
N ASP A 230 14.69 24.83 1.28
CA ASP A 230 15.89 25.23 0.53
C ASP A 230 16.23 24.27 -0.63
N VAL A 231 15.99 22.97 -0.45
CA VAL A 231 16.48 21.93 -1.39
C VAL A 231 15.37 21.32 -2.25
N TYR A 232 14.12 21.34 -1.79
CA TYR A 232 12.99 20.69 -2.44
C TYR A 232 12.70 21.20 -3.87
N PRO A 233 12.86 22.50 -4.20
CA PRO A 233 12.69 22.99 -5.56
C PRO A 233 13.60 22.31 -6.59
N GLU A 234 14.83 21.96 -6.21
CA GLU A 234 15.82 21.30 -7.08
C GLU A 234 15.63 19.76 -7.14
N MET A 235 14.78 19.19 -6.28
CA MET A 235 14.59 17.74 -6.22
C MET A 235 13.84 17.21 -7.46
N ASP A 236 14.46 16.27 -8.16
CA ASP A 236 13.90 15.59 -9.32
C ASP A 236 14.43 14.15 -9.41
N PHE A 237 13.55 13.15 -9.40
CA PHE A 237 14.01 11.77 -9.46
C PHE A 237 14.48 11.35 -10.87
N MET A 238 14.07 12.03 -11.92
CA MET A 238 14.30 11.60 -13.31
C MET A 238 15.78 11.43 -13.69
N PRO A 239 16.70 12.36 -13.31
CA PRO A 239 18.12 12.17 -13.57
C PRO A 239 18.71 10.91 -12.91
N LEU A 240 18.24 10.57 -11.70
CA LEU A 240 18.67 9.35 -11.01
C LEU A 240 18.11 8.11 -11.71
N HIS A 241 16.85 8.15 -12.13
CA HIS A 241 16.24 7.07 -12.89
C HIS A 241 17.03 6.77 -14.18
N THR A 242 17.50 7.80 -14.89
CA THR A 242 18.32 7.64 -16.11
C THR A 242 19.68 6.98 -15.81
N LEU A 243 20.21 7.15 -14.60
CA LEU A 243 21.42 6.47 -14.11
C LEU A 243 21.14 5.06 -13.55
N GLY A 244 19.91 4.56 -13.75
CA GLY A 244 19.46 3.24 -13.36
C GLY A 244 19.02 3.10 -11.91
N PHE A 245 18.91 4.19 -11.14
CA PHE A 245 18.39 4.14 -9.77
C PHE A 245 16.87 3.86 -9.78
N GLU A 246 16.41 3.12 -8.77
CA GLU A 246 15.02 2.69 -8.69
C GLU A 246 14.28 3.32 -7.51
N HIS A 247 13.02 3.65 -7.73
CA HIS A 247 12.09 4.06 -6.68
C HIS A 247 10.65 3.77 -7.11
N SER A 248 9.68 4.01 -6.22
CA SER A 248 8.25 3.89 -6.50
C SER A 248 7.72 4.99 -7.46
N HIS A 249 8.11 4.93 -8.73
CA HIS A 249 7.73 5.88 -9.78
C HIS A 249 6.80 5.26 -10.85
N GLY A 250 6.36 4.02 -10.65
CA GLY A 250 5.42 3.33 -11.56
C GLY A 250 5.94 3.13 -13.00
N GLY A 251 7.26 3.06 -13.17
CA GLY A 251 7.92 2.95 -14.49
C GLY A 251 8.17 4.29 -15.21
N GLY A 252 7.61 5.41 -14.74
CA GLY A 252 7.73 6.70 -15.43
C GLY A 252 8.97 7.54 -15.09
N GLY A 253 9.86 7.10 -14.20
CA GLY A 253 11.04 7.83 -13.73
C GLY A 253 10.77 9.14 -12.95
N LYS A 254 9.52 9.61 -12.89
CA LYS A 254 9.14 10.86 -12.24
C LYS A 254 9.17 10.75 -10.71
N GLY A 255 9.39 11.89 -10.05
CA GLY A 255 9.40 12.02 -8.60
C GLY A 255 10.15 13.27 -8.16
N ARG A 256 10.34 13.43 -6.85
CA ARG A 256 11.24 14.44 -6.27
C ARG A 256 12.23 13.78 -5.30
N ILE A 257 11.97 13.83 -3.99
CA ILE A 257 12.78 13.12 -2.99
C ILE A 257 12.66 11.61 -3.24
N GLN A 258 11.46 11.18 -3.55
CA GLN A 258 11.06 9.81 -3.84
C GLN A 258 10.43 9.75 -5.23
N GLY A 259 10.26 8.53 -5.73
CA GLY A 259 9.42 8.27 -6.92
C GLY A 259 7.99 8.77 -6.73
N ALA A 260 7.35 9.16 -7.84
CA ALA A 260 6.10 9.92 -7.85
C ALA A 260 4.93 9.28 -7.09
N ILE A 261 4.93 7.95 -6.91
CA ILE A 261 3.84 7.27 -6.18
C ILE A 261 3.97 7.53 -4.68
N TRP A 262 5.18 7.39 -4.12
CA TRP A 262 5.40 7.53 -2.68
C TRP A 262 5.63 8.97 -2.24
N GLU A 263 6.05 9.85 -3.17
CA GLU A 263 6.23 11.28 -2.92
C GLU A 263 5.00 11.93 -2.27
N ALA A 264 3.80 11.49 -2.66
CA ALA A 264 2.54 12.03 -2.12
C ALA A 264 2.40 11.85 -0.61
N ASP A 265 2.68 10.68 -0.04
CA ASP A 265 2.48 10.45 1.40
C ASP A 265 3.47 11.28 2.22
N ALA A 266 4.75 11.31 1.79
CA ALA A 266 5.79 12.07 2.47
C ALA A 266 5.47 13.58 2.49
N THR A 267 5.12 14.14 1.33
CA THR A 267 4.85 15.58 1.18
C THR A 267 3.54 16.01 1.84
N THR A 268 2.50 15.16 1.79
CA THR A 268 1.23 15.39 2.52
C THR A 268 1.49 15.53 4.02
N ARG A 269 2.35 14.68 4.60
CA ARG A 269 2.73 14.77 6.02
C ARG A 269 3.54 16.02 6.32
N MET A 270 4.51 16.38 5.46
CA MET A 270 5.28 17.62 5.63
C MET A 270 4.37 18.85 5.64
N ALA A 271 3.44 18.95 4.68
CA ALA A 271 2.46 20.03 4.62
C ALA A 271 1.58 20.07 5.88
N ARG A 272 1.11 18.91 6.35
CA ARG A 272 0.35 18.83 7.59
C ARG A 272 1.17 19.26 8.80
N HIS A 273 2.43 18.86 8.91
CA HIS A 273 3.27 19.24 10.05
C HIS A 273 3.64 20.73 10.06
N TYR A 274 3.76 21.36 8.89
CA TYR A 274 3.85 22.81 8.80
C TYR A 274 2.60 23.48 9.41
N ASP A 275 1.41 23.02 9.02
CA ASP A 275 0.17 23.53 9.59
C ASP A 275 0.07 23.28 11.10
N ASP A 276 0.38 22.06 11.56
CA ASP A 276 0.29 21.65 12.96
C ASP A 276 1.12 22.55 13.88
N ILE A 277 2.26 23.09 13.41
CA ILE A 277 3.22 23.87 14.23
C ILE A 277 3.11 25.38 14.05
N PHE A 278 2.29 25.86 13.10
CA PHE A 278 2.24 27.27 12.72
C PHE A 278 2.02 28.22 13.91
N ASP A 279 1.07 27.90 14.80
CA ASP A 279 0.80 28.69 15.99
C ASP A 279 1.99 28.71 16.97
N GLY A 280 2.80 27.65 16.99
CA GLY A 280 3.87 27.43 17.96
C GLY A 280 5.17 28.17 17.65
N ILE A 281 5.35 28.62 16.41
CA ILE A 281 6.52 29.39 15.98
C ILE A 281 6.31 30.90 16.04
N GLN A 282 5.08 31.35 16.33
CA GLN A 282 4.78 32.78 16.41
C GLN A 282 5.61 33.42 17.55
N GLY A 283 6.38 34.46 17.21
CA GLY A 283 7.28 35.13 18.15
C GLY A 283 8.59 34.39 18.46
N ASP A 284 8.93 33.33 17.73
CA ASP A 284 10.18 32.58 17.94
C ASP A 284 11.42 33.31 17.38
N GLU A 285 11.98 34.22 18.18
CA GLU A 285 13.19 34.95 17.80
C GLU A 285 14.43 34.07 17.66
N ALA A 286 14.48 32.91 18.33
CA ALA A 286 15.62 32.01 18.24
C ALA A 286 15.65 31.33 16.87
N LEU A 287 14.49 30.90 16.37
CA LEU A 287 14.33 30.38 15.02
C LEU A 287 14.74 31.42 13.98
N VAL A 288 14.26 32.67 14.12
CA VAL A 288 14.61 33.77 13.21
C VAL A 288 16.11 34.00 13.15
N ARG A 289 16.78 34.08 14.32
CA ARG A 289 18.24 34.24 14.38
C ARG A 289 18.97 33.10 13.68
N PHE A 290 18.59 31.86 13.96
CA PHE A 290 19.21 30.67 13.36
C PHE A 290 19.04 30.64 11.84
N CYS A 291 17.79 30.73 11.34
CA CYS A 291 17.49 30.68 9.92
C CYS A 291 18.12 31.87 9.16
N SER A 292 18.10 33.07 9.73
CA SER A 292 18.78 34.25 9.14
C SER A 292 20.30 34.04 9.04
N GLU A 293 20.93 33.45 10.06
CA GLU A 293 22.35 33.15 10.01
C GLU A 293 22.68 32.13 8.91
N LYS A 294 21.90 31.04 8.83
CA LYS A 294 22.03 30.04 7.75
C LYS A 294 21.83 30.67 6.39
N ALA A 295 20.81 31.50 6.23
CA ALA A 295 20.51 32.18 4.98
C ALA A 295 21.64 33.11 4.53
N ARG A 296 22.24 33.88 5.44
CA ARG A 296 23.40 34.72 5.15
C ARG A 296 24.63 33.89 4.79
N LYS A 297 24.89 32.79 5.52
CA LYS A 297 26.06 31.92 5.31
C LYS A 297 26.01 31.16 3.98
N HIS A 298 24.83 30.69 3.60
CA HIS A 298 24.63 29.78 2.47
C HIS A 298 23.91 30.43 1.27
N GLY A 299 23.52 31.70 1.37
CA GLY A 299 22.84 32.44 0.30
C GLY A 299 21.41 31.95 0.04
N LEU A 300 20.58 31.80 1.08
CA LEU A 300 19.26 31.13 1.02
C LEU A 300 18.06 32.09 1.08
N GLY A 301 18.23 33.34 0.66
CA GLY A 301 17.15 34.34 0.62
C GLY A 301 16.85 34.99 1.97
N ASP A 302 15.67 35.61 2.07
CA ASP A 302 15.23 36.31 3.28
C ASP A 302 14.58 35.35 4.28
N LYS A 303 15.08 35.36 5.52
CA LYS A 303 14.57 34.62 6.68
C LYS A 303 14.53 35.50 7.94
N GLY A 304 14.41 36.82 7.75
CA GLY A 304 14.55 37.85 8.79
C GLY A 304 13.38 37.97 9.78
N SER A 305 12.31 37.19 9.60
CA SER A 305 11.17 37.13 10.50
C SER A 305 10.47 35.77 10.41
N VAL A 306 9.61 35.46 11.39
CA VAL A 306 8.76 34.25 11.33
C VAL A 306 7.89 34.26 10.08
N ALA A 307 7.35 35.41 9.68
CA ALA A 307 6.58 35.57 8.45
C ALA A 307 7.43 35.27 7.20
N ALA A 308 8.69 35.69 7.15
CA ALA A 308 9.60 35.38 6.04
C ALA A 308 9.93 33.88 5.97
N ILE A 309 10.15 33.23 7.12
CA ILE A 309 10.40 31.78 7.18
C ILE A 309 9.15 30.98 6.74
N ALA A 310 7.98 31.36 7.25
CA ALA A 310 6.70 30.78 6.84
C ALA A 310 6.47 30.94 5.34
N ARG A 311 6.69 32.15 4.80
CA ARG A 311 6.60 32.43 3.37
C ARG A 311 7.57 31.57 2.55
N HIS A 312 8.80 31.38 3.03
CA HIS A 312 9.79 30.54 2.37
C HIS A 312 9.33 29.07 2.30
N ILE A 313 8.83 28.50 3.42
CA ILE A 313 8.27 27.14 3.44
C ILE A 313 7.06 27.04 2.52
N GLU A 314 6.14 27.99 2.57
CA GLU A 314 4.94 27.98 1.73
C GLU A 314 5.28 28.03 0.23
N ASP A 315 6.19 28.92 -0.18
CA ASP A 315 6.53 29.12 -1.59
C ASP A 315 7.45 28.04 -2.15
N HIS A 316 8.43 27.57 -1.37
CA HIS A 316 9.46 26.63 -1.84
C HIS A 316 9.20 25.16 -1.45
N LEU A 317 8.18 24.89 -0.61
CA LEU A 317 7.73 23.54 -0.31
C LEU A 317 6.25 23.34 -0.69
N LEU A 318 5.30 24.10 -0.13
CA LEU A 318 3.87 23.81 -0.33
C LEU A 318 3.40 24.06 -1.78
N LEU A 319 3.74 25.21 -2.35
CA LEU A 319 3.41 25.52 -3.75
C LEU A 319 4.16 24.58 -4.72
N GLU A 320 5.39 24.20 -4.39
CA GLU A 320 6.17 23.22 -5.15
C GLU A 320 5.55 21.81 -5.12
N ILE A 321 4.99 21.39 -3.98
CA ILE A 321 4.20 20.17 -3.85
C ILE A 321 2.97 20.26 -4.77
N LEU A 322 2.20 21.35 -4.72
CA LEU A 322 1.00 21.55 -5.54
C LEU A 322 1.33 21.59 -7.04
N ALA A 323 2.44 22.23 -7.43
CA ALA A 323 2.96 22.21 -8.80
C ALA A 323 3.34 20.78 -9.25
N SER A 324 3.93 19.99 -8.36
CA SER A 324 4.29 18.59 -8.64
C SER A 324 3.08 17.68 -8.80
N VAL A 325 1.95 18.00 -8.16
CA VAL A 325 0.68 17.32 -8.44
C VAL A 325 0.21 17.62 -9.87
N LYS A 326 0.37 18.86 -10.35
CA LYS A 326 0.00 19.27 -11.72
C LYS A 326 0.87 18.62 -12.79
N ASP A 327 2.19 18.59 -12.62
CA ASP A 327 3.13 18.06 -13.63
C ASP A 327 3.33 16.52 -13.59
N GLY A 328 2.78 15.88 -12.55
CA GLY A 328 2.80 14.43 -12.36
C GLY A 328 4.06 13.88 -11.68
N ARG A 329 4.94 14.74 -11.13
CA ARG A 329 5.98 14.31 -10.18
C ARG A 329 5.41 13.84 -8.84
N ILE A 330 4.15 14.18 -8.54
CA ILE A 330 3.33 13.53 -7.52
C ILE A 330 2.17 12.79 -8.20
N SER A 331 2.27 11.47 -8.24
CA SER A 331 1.39 10.56 -8.96
C SER A 331 1.11 9.23 -8.24
N PRO A 332 0.57 9.27 -7.00
CA PRO A 332 0.17 8.08 -6.26
C PRO A 332 -0.99 7.33 -6.91
N ASN A 333 -1.27 6.13 -6.37
CA ASN A 333 -2.54 5.43 -6.60
C ASN A 333 -3.74 6.35 -6.34
N LEU A 334 -4.88 5.98 -6.93
CA LEU A 334 -6.03 6.87 -7.01
C LEU A 334 -6.51 7.36 -5.63
N GLY A 335 -6.93 8.61 -5.59
CA GLY A 335 -7.33 9.33 -4.37
C GLY A 335 -6.15 10.04 -3.71
N GLY A 336 -4.93 9.48 -3.76
CA GLY A 336 -3.76 10.05 -3.10
C GLY A 336 -3.41 11.48 -3.57
N ARG A 337 -3.51 11.76 -4.88
CA ARG A 337 -3.26 13.11 -5.42
C ARG A 337 -4.16 14.16 -4.77
N LYS A 338 -5.45 13.86 -4.61
CA LYS A 338 -6.42 14.80 -4.03
C LYS A 338 -6.21 14.97 -2.53
N VAL A 339 -5.88 13.90 -1.81
CA VAL A 339 -5.51 14.01 -0.39
C VAL A 339 -4.32 14.95 -0.23
N CYS A 340 -3.29 14.80 -1.08
CA CYS A 340 -2.13 15.70 -1.10
C CYS A 340 -2.53 17.14 -1.43
N THR A 341 -3.34 17.37 -2.48
CA THR A 341 -3.84 18.70 -2.84
C THR A 341 -4.63 19.36 -1.72
N VAL A 342 -5.64 18.69 -1.16
CA VAL A 342 -6.49 19.27 -0.10
C VAL A 342 -5.66 19.54 1.15
N THR A 343 -4.81 18.60 1.57
CA THR A 343 -3.98 18.79 2.76
C THR A 343 -3.02 19.97 2.59
N THR A 344 -2.36 20.05 1.45
CA THR A 344 -1.38 21.10 1.16
C THR A 344 -2.03 22.46 0.99
N ALA A 345 -3.19 22.54 0.32
CA ALA A 345 -3.94 23.78 0.17
C ALA A 345 -4.51 24.29 1.50
N THR A 346 -5.01 23.38 2.36
CA THR A 346 -5.46 23.71 3.72
C THR A 346 -4.29 24.20 4.58
N ALA A 347 -3.12 23.56 4.47
CA ALA A 347 -1.91 24.01 5.17
C ALA A 347 -1.43 25.39 4.70
N LEU A 348 -1.53 25.66 3.40
CA LEU A 348 -1.19 26.95 2.78
C LEU A 348 -2.06 28.10 3.32
N ASP A 349 -3.38 27.90 3.44
CA ASP A 349 -4.33 28.88 4.00
C ASP A 349 -4.19 30.31 3.48
N ARG A 350 -4.17 30.48 2.15
CA ARG A 350 -4.03 31.78 1.46
C ARG A 350 -5.32 32.24 0.79
N GLY A 351 -6.44 32.14 1.51
CA GLY A 351 -7.75 32.61 1.05
C GLY A 351 -8.15 32.08 -0.32
N LYS A 352 -8.26 32.97 -1.32
CA LYS A 352 -8.69 32.61 -2.69
C LYS A 352 -7.73 31.67 -3.42
N GLU A 353 -6.44 31.71 -3.10
CA GLU A 353 -5.49 30.75 -3.64
C GLU A 353 -5.83 29.33 -3.15
N THR A 354 -6.03 29.16 -1.84
CA THR A 354 -6.48 27.88 -1.25
C THR A 354 -7.80 27.41 -1.85
N GLU A 355 -8.82 28.28 -1.94
CA GLU A 355 -10.10 27.92 -2.58
C GLU A 355 -9.90 27.40 -4.02
N SER A 356 -9.01 28.01 -4.81
CA SER A 356 -8.79 27.58 -6.20
C SER A 356 -8.21 26.17 -6.30
N TRP A 357 -7.35 25.77 -5.36
CA TRP A 357 -6.80 24.41 -5.30
C TRP A 357 -7.85 23.40 -4.83
N LEU A 358 -8.71 23.80 -3.90
CA LEU A 358 -9.83 22.97 -3.45
C LEU A 358 -10.88 22.79 -4.56
N ASP A 359 -11.21 23.85 -5.32
CA ASP A 359 -12.10 23.76 -6.48
C ASP A 359 -11.51 22.86 -7.57
N TRP A 360 -10.19 22.94 -7.79
CA TRP A 360 -9.51 22.17 -8.82
C TRP A 360 -9.69 20.65 -8.66
N ILE A 361 -9.83 20.12 -7.44
CA ILE A 361 -10.04 18.67 -7.26
C ILE A 361 -11.38 18.19 -7.84
N PHE A 362 -12.36 19.09 -8.01
CA PHE A 362 -13.67 18.80 -8.60
C PHE A 362 -13.70 19.03 -10.12
N ASP A 363 -12.72 19.79 -10.64
CA ASP A 363 -12.63 20.15 -12.05
C ASP A 363 -12.43 18.92 -12.96
N PRO A 364 -13.20 18.75 -14.05
CA PRO A 364 -13.04 17.63 -14.99
C PRO A 364 -11.64 17.54 -15.64
N GLY A 365 -10.94 18.66 -15.73
CA GLY A 365 -9.54 18.77 -16.16
C GLY A 365 -8.51 18.37 -15.10
N PHE A 366 -8.93 17.92 -13.92
CA PHE A 366 -8.02 17.32 -12.95
C PHE A 366 -7.26 16.14 -13.60
N PRO A 367 -5.95 15.99 -13.37
CA PRO A 367 -5.09 15.06 -14.11
C PRO A 367 -5.70 13.66 -14.30
N ASN A 368 -5.63 13.15 -15.54
CA ASN A 368 -6.21 11.88 -16.01
C ASN A 368 -7.76 11.83 -16.03
N GLY A 369 -8.45 12.97 -15.96
CA GLY A 369 -9.93 13.03 -15.90
C GLY A 369 -10.49 12.47 -14.60
N GLN A 370 -9.65 12.36 -13.56
CA GLN A 370 -9.97 11.71 -12.31
C GLN A 370 -10.38 12.75 -11.27
N SER A 371 -11.32 13.64 -11.56
CA SER A 371 -11.82 14.58 -10.55
C SER A 371 -12.51 13.85 -9.39
N LEU A 372 -12.70 14.53 -8.25
CA LEU A 372 -13.44 13.99 -7.11
C LEU A 372 -14.90 13.74 -7.49
N THR A 373 -15.49 14.63 -8.30
CA THR A 373 -16.83 14.44 -8.88
C THR A 373 -16.90 13.15 -9.67
N TRP A 374 -16.00 12.94 -10.64
CA TRP A 374 -15.96 11.70 -11.42
C TRP A 374 -15.73 10.49 -10.52
N LEU A 375 -14.86 10.59 -9.52
CA LEU A 375 -14.54 9.46 -8.65
C LEU A 375 -15.75 9.03 -7.82
N LEU A 376 -16.53 9.98 -7.30
CA LEU A 376 -17.72 9.71 -6.51
C LEU A 376 -18.94 9.35 -7.36
N THR A 377 -18.98 9.66 -8.66
CA THR A 377 -20.07 9.27 -9.57
C THR A 377 -19.77 7.98 -10.35
N GLU A 378 -18.58 7.88 -10.95
CA GLU A 378 -18.18 6.81 -11.89
C GLU A 378 -16.98 5.97 -11.41
N GLY A 379 -16.08 6.56 -10.60
CA GLY A 379 -14.80 5.92 -10.26
C GLY A 379 -14.91 4.84 -9.18
N VAL A 380 -15.83 4.99 -8.23
CA VAL A 380 -16.29 3.92 -7.33
C VAL A 380 -17.59 3.34 -7.85
N ASP A 381 -17.75 2.02 -7.73
CA ASP A 381 -18.98 1.35 -8.15
C ASP A 381 -20.18 1.72 -7.25
N ARG A 382 -21.34 1.15 -7.55
CA ARG A 382 -22.58 1.39 -6.80
C ARG A 382 -22.47 0.99 -5.33
N GLU A 383 -21.69 -0.05 -5.02
CA GLU A 383 -21.46 -0.57 -3.68
C GLU A 383 -20.32 0.18 -2.94
N GLY A 384 -19.67 1.16 -3.59
CA GLY A 384 -18.63 2.00 -3.00
C GLY A 384 -17.22 1.46 -3.15
N MET A 385 -17.02 0.38 -3.92
CA MET A 385 -15.72 -0.24 -4.15
C MET A 385 -14.94 0.50 -5.24
N GLY A 386 -13.63 0.67 -5.02
CA GLY A 386 -12.72 1.21 -6.02
C GLY A 386 -12.57 0.30 -7.23
N GLY A 387 -12.21 0.87 -8.38
CA GLY A 387 -12.08 0.14 -9.63
C GLY A 387 -10.82 -0.74 -9.77
N GLU A 388 -9.99 -0.90 -8.75
CA GLU A 388 -8.86 -1.85 -8.72
C GLU A 388 -9.25 -3.13 -7.96
N CYS A 389 -8.56 -4.25 -8.21
CA CYS A 389 -8.86 -5.52 -7.54
C CYS A 389 -8.35 -5.54 -6.09
N GLY A 390 -9.06 -6.28 -5.24
CA GLY A 390 -8.64 -6.63 -3.88
C GLY A 390 -8.36 -5.43 -2.98
N SER A 391 -7.22 -5.50 -2.27
CA SER A 391 -6.81 -4.49 -1.29
C SER A 391 -6.57 -3.10 -1.90
N TYR A 392 -6.24 -3.02 -3.19
CA TYR A 392 -6.05 -1.75 -3.89
C TYR A 392 -7.36 -1.00 -4.11
N GLY A 393 -8.44 -1.71 -4.48
CA GLY A 393 -9.78 -1.14 -4.57
C GLY A 393 -10.26 -0.60 -3.22
N LEU A 394 -10.01 -1.34 -2.13
CA LEU A 394 -10.28 -0.87 -0.77
C LEU A 394 -9.48 0.40 -0.42
N GLY A 395 -8.26 0.54 -0.95
CA GLY A 395 -7.46 1.76 -0.81
C GLY A 395 -8.15 2.99 -1.40
N TRP A 396 -8.88 2.87 -2.51
CA TRP A 396 -9.67 3.96 -3.07
C TRP A 396 -10.86 4.27 -2.16
N THR A 397 -11.61 3.23 -1.80
CA THR A 397 -12.80 3.29 -0.94
C THR A 397 -12.52 4.01 0.37
N ARG A 398 -11.46 3.61 1.09
CA ARG A 398 -11.06 4.21 2.37
C ARG A 398 -10.68 5.69 2.22
N ARG A 399 -10.02 6.07 1.13
CA ARG A 399 -9.69 7.48 0.86
C ARG A 399 -10.96 8.28 0.60
N MET A 400 -11.88 7.77 -0.21
CA MET A 400 -13.15 8.46 -0.52
C MET A 400 -13.94 8.75 0.75
N ALA A 401 -14.10 7.73 1.59
CA ALA A 401 -14.78 7.82 2.88
C ALA A 401 -14.25 8.92 3.82
N ARG A 402 -12.97 9.31 3.70
CA ARG A 402 -12.33 10.34 4.55
C ARG A 402 -12.35 11.77 3.98
N PHE A 403 -12.78 11.98 2.72
CA PHE A 403 -12.80 13.33 2.15
C PHE A 403 -13.71 14.34 2.87
N PRO A 404 -14.90 13.97 3.41
CA PRO A 404 -15.74 14.91 4.15
C PRO A 404 -14.99 15.56 5.33
N ASP A 405 -14.28 14.75 6.12
CA ASP A 405 -13.46 15.24 7.22
C ASP A 405 -12.28 16.08 6.75
N LEU A 406 -11.64 15.67 5.65
CA LEU A 406 -10.48 16.36 5.13
C LEU A 406 -10.83 17.77 4.64
N LEU A 407 -11.99 17.93 3.97
CA LEU A 407 -12.50 19.25 3.58
C LEU A 407 -13.00 20.05 4.79
N ALA A 408 -13.58 19.39 5.80
CA ALA A 408 -14.06 20.05 7.01
C ALA A 408 -12.93 20.73 7.82
N ALA A 409 -11.67 20.29 7.65
CA ALA A 409 -10.51 20.96 8.22
C ALA A 409 -10.32 22.41 7.72
N TYR A 410 -10.93 22.78 6.59
CA TYR A 410 -10.95 24.16 6.10
C TYR A 410 -12.37 24.74 6.13
N PRO A 411 -12.84 25.26 7.27
CA PRO A 411 -14.21 25.71 7.44
C PRO A 411 -14.58 26.95 6.60
N ASP A 412 -13.63 27.63 5.98
CA ASP A 412 -13.98 28.75 5.10
C ASP A 412 -14.44 28.25 3.72
N TYR A 413 -14.16 26.98 3.38
CA TYR A 413 -14.67 26.35 2.16
C TYR A 413 -16.07 25.76 2.38
N ARG A 414 -17.05 26.28 1.63
CA ARG A 414 -18.47 25.93 1.74
C ARG A 414 -19.14 25.58 0.42
N LYS A 415 -18.38 25.51 -0.67
CA LYS A 415 -18.91 25.28 -2.02
C LYS A 415 -19.45 23.86 -2.23
N HIS A 416 -18.91 22.88 -1.49
CA HIS A 416 -19.32 21.48 -1.59
C HIS A 416 -19.63 20.84 -0.23
N ASP A 417 -20.77 20.14 -0.13
CA ASP A 417 -21.05 19.16 0.93
C ASP A 417 -21.13 17.77 0.30
N LEU A 418 -20.04 17.01 0.43
CA LEU A 418 -19.90 15.70 -0.22
C LEU A 418 -20.99 14.70 0.21
N ARG A 419 -21.54 14.82 1.42
CA ARG A 419 -22.59 13.90 1.89
C ARG A 419 -23.91 14.18 1.20
N ALA A 420 -24.22 15.46 1.01
CA ALA A 420 -25.44 15.90 0.34
C ALA A 420 -25.37 15.68 -1.17
N GLU A 421 -24.22 16.00 -1.78
CA GLU A 421 -24.01 15.90 -3.23
C GLU A 421 -23.76 14.47 -3.71
N PHE A 422 -23.11 13.64 -2.90
CA PHE A 422 -22.75 12.27 -3.26
C PHE A 422 -23.23 11.25 -2.21
N PRO A 423 -24.55 10.97 -2.11
CA PRO A 423 -25.09 10.01 -1.13
C PRO A 423 -24.48 8.60 -1.23
N LYS A 424 -23.96 8.21 -2.40
CA LYS A 424 -23.24 6.95 -2.64
C LYS A 424 -21.98 6.82 -1.77
N LEU A 425 -21.38 7.92 -1.32
CA LEU A 425 -20.20 7.92 -0.46
C LEU A 425 -20.40 7.09 0.82
N LYS A 426 -21.63 7.02 1.34
CA LYS A 426 -21.96 6.14 2.48
C LYS A 426 -21.62 4.67 2.21
N GLN A 427 -21.77 4.20 0.98
CA GLN A 427 -21.49 2.81 0.60
C GLN A 427 -20.02 2.45 0.76
N CYS A 428 -19.10 3.42 0.65
CA CYS A 428 -17.68 3.18 0.88
C CYS A 428 -17.37 2.65 2.30
N PHE A 429 -18.22 2.94 3.29
CA PHE A 429 -18.07 2.39 4.64
C PHE A 429 -18.59 0.96 4.76
N LEU A 430 -19.34 0.43 3.79
CA LEU A 430 -20.01 -0.87 3.90
C LEU A 430 -19.38 -1.95 3.01
N VAL A 431 -18.42 -1.60 2.14
CA VAL A 431 -17.74 -2.55 1.25
C VAL A 431 -17.05 -3.67 2.02
N GLU A 432 -16.17 -3.30 2.96
CA GLU A 432 -15.32 -4.25 3.70
C GLU A 432 -16.14 -5.33 4.43
N PRO A 433 -17.11 -5.00 5.30
CA PRO A 433 -17.86 -6.03 6.02
C PRO A 433 -18.72 -6.91 5.10
N ARG A 434 -19.08 -6.45 3.90
CA ARG A 434 -19.84 -7.23 2.91
C ARG A 434 -18.96 -8.17 2.08
N LEU A 435 -17.66 -7.89 1.98
CA LEU A 435 -16.67 -8.76 1.32
C LEU A 435 -16.04 -9.79 2.27
N MET A 436 -16.22 -9.64 3.57
CA MET A 436 -15.69 -10.55 4.57
C MET A 436 -16.40 -11.91 4.56
N CYS A 437 -15.61 -12.98 4.48
CA CYS A 437 -16.05 -14.33 4.80
C CYS A 437 -15.91 -14.56 6.31
N LEU A 438 -16.98 -15.08 6.93
CA LEU A 438 -17.05 -15.43 8.36
C LEU A 438 -16.70 -14.28 9.32
N ASP A 439 -16.76 -13.03 8.84
CA ASP A 439 -16.22 -11.85 9.53
C ASP A 439 -14.75 -11.98 9.96
N ALA A 440 -13.98 -12.86 9.31
CA ALA A 440 -12.63 -13.21 9.73
C ALA A 440 -11.61 -13.37 8.59
N ALA A 441 -12.06 -13.72 7.38
CA ALA A 441 -11.19 -13.89 6.21
C ALA A 441 -11.62 -13.02 5.02
N PHE A 442 -10.71 -12.18 4.53
CA PHE A 442 -10.88 -11.44 3.29
C PHE A 442 -10.39 -12.30 2.10
N PRO A 443 -11.21 -12.51 1.05
CA PRO A 443 -10.78 -13.22 -0.16
C PRO A 443 -9.55 -12.58 -0.81
N ASN A 444 -8.49 -13.37 -1.00
CA ASN A 444 -7.28 -12.93 -1.71
C ASN A 444 -7.49 -12.97 -3.21
N ILE A 445 -8.06 -11.91 -3.75
CA ILE A 445 -8.25 -11.75 -5.20
C ILE A 445 -7.27 -10.73 -5.77
N GLY A 446 -6.70 -11.03 -6.93
CA GLY A 446 -5.68 -10.19 -7.55
C GLY A 446 -4.41 -10.04 -6.70
N ASP A 447 -3.69 -8.92 -6.90
CA ASP A 447 -2.49 -8.60 -6.13
C ASP A 447 -2.89 -8.22 -4.68
N GLY A 448 -3.03 -9.21 -3.80
CA GLY A 448 -3.41 -8.99 -2.40
C GLY A 448 -2.99 -10.11 -1.45
N GLY A 449 -2.67 -9.74 -0.21
CA GLY A 449 -2.41 -10.70 0.87
C GLY A 449 -1.26 -11.67 0.61
N ALA A 450 -1.44 -12.90 1.09
CA ALA A 450 -0.50 -14.01 0.96
C ALA A 450 -1.30 -15.32 0.86
N THR A 451 -0.71 -16.38 0.29
CA THR A 451 -1.38 -17.66 0.07
C THR A 451 -1.90 -18.24 1.38
N GLY A 452 -3.21 -18.51 1.46
CA GLY A 452 -3.89 -18.99 2.66
C GLY A 452 -3.96 -17.97 3.81
N SER A 453 -3.90 -16.66 3.53
CA SER A 453 -4.02 -15.65 4.58
C SER A 453 -5.42 -15.60 5.17
N TRP A 454 -5.49 -15.45 6.49
CA TRP A 454 -6.73 -15.35 7.24
C TRP A 454 -6.75 -14.04 8.03
N GLN A 455 -7.28 -12.98 7.41
CA GLN A 455 -7.27 -11.64 8.01
C GLN A 455 -8.60 -10.92 7.81
N ARG A 456 -9.09 -10.31 8.90
CA ARG A 456 -10.20 -9.35 8.86
C ARG A 456 -9.71 -8.00 8.35
N VAL A 457 -10.39 -7.45 7.34
CA VAL A 457 -10.19 -6.07 6.88
C VAL A 457 -11.31 -5.17 7.39
N GLY A 458 -11.07 -3.85 7.39
CA GLY A 458 -11.93 -2.86 8.03
C GLY A 458 -11.47 -2.52 9.44
N SER A 459 -11.90 -1.36 9.95
CA SER A 459 -11.50 -0.88 11.27
C SER A 459 -12.66 -0.20 11.99
N ALA A 460 -12.64 -0.32 13.32
CA ALA A 460 -13.61 0.35 14.19
C ALA A 460 -13.62 1.88 13.95
N GLU A 461 -12.44 2.47 13.74
CA GLU A 461 -12.25 3.88 13.39
C GLU A 461 -13.03 4.29 12.14
N MET A 462 -12.95 3.52 11.04
CA MET A 462 -13.64 3.85 9.80
C MET A 462 -15.16 3.79 9.97
N PHE A 463 -15.68 2.79 10.69
CA PHE A 463 -17.13 2.71 10.93
C PHE A 463 -17.61 3.79 11.91
N ALA A 464 -16.82 4.13 12.93
CA ALA A 464 -17.11 5.23 13.85
C ALA A 464 -17.17 6.57 13.11
N LEU A 465 -16.23 6.79 12.17
CA LEU A 465 -16.27 7.92 11.25
C LEU A 465 -17.57 7.92 10.44
N GLY A 466 -17.92 6.79 9.82
CA GLY A 466 -19.16 6.65 9.07
C GLY A 466 -20.40 6.96 9.92
N TYR A 467 -20.45 6.48 11.16
CA TYR A 467 -21.52 6.78 12.10
C TYR A 467 -21.58 8.28 12.44
N ARG A 468 -20.44 8.92 12.73
CA ARG A 468 -20.39 10.36 12.99
C ARG A 468 -20.95 11.18 11.82
N LEU A 469 -20.66 10.77 10.58
CA LEU A 469 -21.08 11.48 9.37
C LEU A 469 -22.56 11.26 9.00
N TYR A 470 -23.08 10.05 9.20
CA TYR A 470 -24.40 9.63 8.66
C TYR A 470 -25.42 9.22 9.72
N ARG A 471 -25.02 9.01 10.97
CA ARG A 471 -25.86 8.54 12.09
C ARG A 471 -26.63 7.24 11.80
N ASP A 472 -26.05 6.37 10.98
CA ASP A 472 -26.63 5.06 10.65
C ASP A 472 -26.33 4.02 11.76
N PRO A 473 -27.36 3.43 12.41
CA PRO A 473 -27.17 2.40 13.42
C PRO A 473 -26.31 1.20 12.97
N GLN A 474 -26.34 0.83 11.68
CA GLN A 474 -25.50 -0.25 11.15
C GLN A 474 -24.00 0.08 11.28
N LEU A 475 -23.61 1.34 11.06
CA LEU A 475 -22.22 1.78 11.19
C LEU A 475 -21.79 1.81 12.66
N ALA A 476 -22.68 2.17 13.59
CA ALA A 476 -22.40 2.05 15.01
C ALA A 476 -22.20 0.57 15.43
N ALA A 477 -23.06 -0.33 14.94
CA ALA A 477 -22.95 -1.76 15.22
C ALA A 477 -21.63 -2.36 14.71
N LEU A 478 -21.23 -2.00 13.48
CA LEU A 478 -19.96 -2.40 12.91
C LEU A 478 -18.77 -1.83 13.68
N ALA A 479 -18.81 -0.54 14.05
CA ALA A 479 -17.76 0.09 14.85
C ALA A 479 -17.58 -0.65 16.19
N TRP A 480 -18.69 -0.88 16.91
CA TRP A 480 -18.70 -1.57 18.20
C TRP A 480 -18.17 -3.00 18.10
N ARG A 481 -18.62 -3.75 17.08
CA ARG A 481 -18.15 -5.11 16.82
C ARG A 481 -16.65 -5.13 16.48
N TYR A 482 -16.19 -4.17 15.68
CA TYR A 482 -14.79 -4.14 15.27
C TYR A 482 -13.86 -3.69 16.40
N ALA A 483 -14.39 -2.94 17.37
CA ALA A 483 -13.74 -2.61 18.63
C ALA A 483 -13.77 -3.76 19.66
N GLY A 484 -14.35 -4.92 19.33
CA GLY A 484 -14.42 -6.05 20.27
C GLY A 484 -15.36 -5.79 21.46
N ALA A 485 -16.38 -4.94 21.28
CA ALA A 485 -17.25 -4.46 22.34
C ALA A 485 -16.53 -3.71 23.47
N GLU A 486 -15.37 -3.12 23.18
CA GLU A 486 -14.61 -2.29 24.10
C GLU A 486 -14.67 -0.81 23.68
N PRO A 487 -15.26 0.09 24.49
CA PRO A 487 -15.33 1.52 24.16
C PRO A 487 -13.94 2.13 23.94
N ALA A 488 -12.93 1.64 24.65
CA ALA A 488 -11.55 2.11 24.50
C ALA A 488 -10.98 1.84 23.10
N ALA A 489 -11.40 0.76 22.44
CA ALA A 489 -10.95 0.39 21.10
C ALA A 489 -11.69 1.15 19.97
N LEU A 490 -12.73 1.93 20.32
CA LEU A 490 -13.33 2.93 19.41
C LEU A 490 -12.53 4.24 19.38
N ARG A 491 -11.65 4.47 20.35
CA ARG A 491 -10.91 5.73 20.43
C ARG A 491 -9.94 5.86 19.27
N THR A 492 -9.91 7.05 18.70
CA THR A 492 -9.09 7.42 17.55
C THR A 492 -7.97 8.37 17.95
N ASP A 493 -7.04 8.59 17.03
CA ASP A 493 -5.98 9.57 17.22
C ASP A 493 -6.50 11.01 17.37
N THR A 494 -7.73 11.32 16.98
CA THR A 494 -8.28 12.67 17.09
C THR A 494 -9.03 12.94 18.39
N ASP A 495 -9.47 11.91 19.11
CA ASP A 495 -10.40 12.09 20.25
C ASP A 495 -9.78 12.89 21.40
N ILE A 496 -8.47 12.80 21.61
CA ILE A 496 -7.78 13.61 22.63
C ILE A 496 -7.98 15.12 22.45
N PHE A 497 -8.29 15.57 21.23
CA PHE A 497 -8.53 16.96 20.90
C PHE A 497 -10.00 17.39 21.08
N GLU A 498 -10.90 16.44 21.34
CA GLU A 498 -12.32 16.71 21.59
C GLU A 498 -12.54 17.19 23.02
N LYS A 499 -13.55 18.04 23.21
CA LYS A 499 -13.93 18.51 24.56
C LYS A 499 -14.40 17.37 25.46
N ASP A 500 -15.10 16.40 24.88
CA ASP A 500 -15.48 15.13 25.51
C ASP A 500 -15.02 13.96 24.64
N PRO A 501 -13.84 13.36 24.95
CA PRO A 501 -13.24 12.33 24.10
C PRO A 501 -14.02 11.01 24.09
N ASP A 502 -14.91 10.75 25.05
CA ASP A 502 -15.65 9.50 25.16
C ASP A 502 -17.08 9.60 24.59
N ALA A 503 -17.54 10.80 24.22
CA ALA A 503 -18.92 11.05 23.79
C ALA A 503 -19.34 10.14 22.62
N LEU A 504 -18.55 10.09 21.54
CA LEU A 504 -18.86 9.30 20.36
C LEU A 504 -18.84 7.79 20.67
N ALA A 505 -17.85 7.33 21.43
CA ALA A 505 -17.72 5.92 21.81
C ALA A 505 -18.90 5.45 22.66
N ASN A 506 -19.32 6.26 23.64
CA ASN A 506 -20.50 6.00 24.47
C ASN A 506 -21.79 5.99 23.66
N GLU A 507 -21.92 6.90 22.70
CA GLU A 507 -23.06 6.95 21.78
C GLU A 507 -23.13 5.68 20.93
N ILE A 508 -22.02 5.28 20.30
CA ILE A 508 -21.90 4.07 19.50
C ILE A 508 -22.26 2.83 20.32
N ALA A 509 -21.72 2.69 21.53
CA ALA A 509 -22.00 1.54 22.40
C ALA A 509 -23.50 1.41 22.75
N ARG A 510 -24.20 2.53 22.88
CA ARG A 510 -25.65 2.56 23.13
C ARG A 510 -26.45 2.18 21.89
N VAL A 511 -26.11 2.75 20.73
CA VAL A 511 -26.83 2.50 19.46
C VAL A 511 -26.57 1.10 18.93
N ALA A 512 -25.35 0.57 19.07
CA ALA A 512 -25.00 -0.78 18.61
C ALA A 512 -25.88 -1.89 19.23
N LYS A 513 -26.47 -1.66 20.42
CA LYS A 513 -27.38 -2.62 21.07
C LYS A 513 -28.70 -2.80 20.33
N THR A 514 -29.06 -1.90 19.41
CA THR A 514 -30.31 -2.00 18.65
C THR A 514 -30.17 -2.82 17.36
N GLU A 515 -28.96 -3.22 16.99
CA GLU A 515 -28.63 -3.85 15.71
C GLU A 515 -27.85 -5.17 15.94
N PRO A 516 -28.53 -6.33 16.05
CA PRO A 516 -27.84 -7.61 16.25
C PRO A 516 -27.00 -7.99 15.03
N PHE A 517 -25.82 -8.55 15.28
CA PHE A 517 -24.94 -9.04 14.23
C PHE A 517 -25.31 -10.46 13.81
N THR A 518 -25.40 -10.68 12.51
CA THR A 518 -25.52 -12.00 11.88
C THR A 518 -24.68 -12.03 10.63
N LEU A 519 -24.01 -13.14 10.34
CA LEU A 519 -23.37 -13.30 9.04
C LEU A 519 -24.43 -13.39 7.95
N LYS A 520 -24.16 -12.77 6.80
CA LYS A 520 -25.07 -12.75 5.66
C LYS A 520 -24.32 -13.14 4.41
N SER A 521 -24.89 -14.06 3.64
CA SER A 521 -24.49 -14.24 2.25
C SER A 521 -24.86 -12.98 1.48
N ASP A 522 -23.93 -12.43 0.70
CA ASP A 522 -24.10 -11.16 0.01
C ASP A 522 -23.35 -11.15 -1.33
N HIS A 523 -23.65 -10.16 -2.17
CA HIS A 523 -22.93 -9.92 -3.41
C HIS A 523 -22.72 -8.41 -3.67
N LEU A 524 -21.54 -8.08 -4.17
CA LEU A 524 -21.22 -6.77 -4.72
C LEU A 524 -21.23 -6.90 -6.23
N GLY A 525 -22.39 -6.64 -6.85
CA GLY A 525 -22.62 -6.88 -8.27
C GLY A 525 -21.80 -5.95 -9.19
N GLY A 526 -21.55 -4.71 -8.78
CA GLY A 526 -20.69 -3.78 -9.51
C GLY A 526 -19.22 -4.21 -9.48
N TYR A 527 -18.73 -4.55 -8.28
CA TYR A 527 -17.38 -5.06 -8.08
C TYR A 527 -17.17 -6.45 -8.68
N GLY A 528 -18.23 -7.26 -8.72
CA GLY A 528 -18.24 -8.65 -9.16
C GLY A 528 -17.61 -9.61 -8.17
N GLN A 529 -18.11 -9.61 -6.93
CA GLN A 529 -17.80 -10.66 -5.96
C GLN A 529 -19.08 -11.09 -5.24
N ALA A 530 -19.19 -12.38 -4.94
CA ALA A 530 -20.30 -12.92 -4.17
C ALA A 530 -19.79 -13.94 -3.13
N VAL A 531 -20.45 -13.96 -1.98
CA VAL A 531 -20.13 -14.82 -0.83
C VAL A 531 -21.40 -15.56 -0.42
N LEU A 532 -21.30 -16.89 -0.31
CA LEU A 532 -22.27 -17.74 0.36
C LEU A 532 -21.65 -18.21 1.67
N GLN A 533 -22.33 -18.01 2.79
CA GLN A 533 -21.80 -18.38 4.11
C GLN A 533 -22.90 -18.74 5.08
N THR A 534 -22.52 -19.51 6.11
CA THR A 534 -23.33 -19.79 7.29
C THR A 534 -23.68 -18.52 8.05
N GLU A 535 -24.75 -18.56 8.83
CA GLU A 535 -25.30 -17.39 9.54
C GLU A 535 -24.53 -17.05 10.82
N GLN A 536 -23.66 -17.96 11.28
CA GLN A 536 -22.81 -17.85 12.46
C GLN A 536 -21.36 -18.24 12.17
N PRO A 537 -20.38 -17.64 12.86
CA PRO A 537 -18.95 -17.94 12.67
C PRO A 537 -18.52 -19.26 13.32
N GLU A 538 -19.20 -19.73 14.37
CA GLU A 538 -18.93 -21.03 14.98
C GLU A 538 -19.18 -22.15 13.97
N ASN A 539 -18.19 -23.02 13.77
CA ASN A 539 -18.19 -24.02 12.69
C ASN A 539 -18.50 -23.41 11.31
N GLY A 540 -18.11 -22.15 11.09
CA GLY A 540 -18.51 -21.39 9.91
C GLY A 540 -17.93 -21.94 8.61
N ARG A 541 -18.72 -21.85 7.53
CA ARG A 541 -18.31 -22.21 6.16
C ARG A 541 -18.64 -21.05 5.24
N ALA A 542 -17.69 -20.66 4.41
CA ALA A 542 -17.89 -19.60 3.43
C ALA A 542 -17.28 -19.96 2.08
N LEU A 543 -18.06 -19.81 1.02
CA LEU A 543 -17.66 -20.00 -0.36
C LEU A 543 -17.78 -18.65 -1.07
N TRP A 544 -16.72 -18.21 -1.74
CA TRP A 544 -16.74 -16.99 -2.53
C TRP A 544 -16.47 -17.28 -4.00
N ILE A 545 -16.97 -16.41 -4.88
CA ILE A 545 -16.65 -16.40 -6.31
C ILE A 545 -16.31 -14.98 -6.77
N HIS A 546 -15.24 -14.84 -7.54
CA HIS A 546 -14.87 -13.57 -8.18
C HIS A 546 -15.21 -13.58 -9.67
N TYR A 547 -15.85 -12.51 -10.13
CA TYR A 547 -16.29 -12.31 -11.51
C TYR A 547 -16.24 -10.83 -11.92
N GLY A 548 -15.48 -10.04 -11.17
CA GLY A 548 -15.38 -8.60 -11.30
C GLY A 548 -14.60 -8.13 -12.50
N TYR A 549 -14.83 -6.88 -12.88
CA TYR A 549 -13.89 -6.12 -13.71
C TYR A 549 -12.94 -5.35 -12.79
N ALA A 550 -11.67 -5.27 -13.16
CA ALA A 550 -10.68 -4.49 -12.43
C ALA A 550 -9.75 -3.73 -13.40
N LYS A 551 -9.50 -2.45 -13.11
CA LYS A 551 -8.64 -1.54 -13.89
C LYS A 551 -7.15 -1.87 -13.75
N GLY A 552 -6.76 -2.54 -12.68
CA GLY A 552 -5.38 -2.90 -12.36
C GLY A 552 -5.31 -3.93 -11.24
N HIS A 553 -4.12 -4.48 -11.02
CA HIS A 553 -3.84 -5.47 -9.96
C HIS A 553 -4.72 -6.73 -10.00
N TRP A 554 -5.25 -7.06 -11.17
CA TRP A 554 -6.11 -8.22 -11.39
C TRP A 554 -5.32 -9.45 -11.84
N HIS A 555 -5.84 -10.63 -11.53
CA HIS A 555 -5.34 -11.90 -12.03
C HIS A 555 -6.32 -12.49 -13.03
N ALA A 556 -5.89 -13.41 -13.89
CA ALA A 556 -6.78 -14.03 -14.87
C ALA A 556 -7.59 -15.18 -14.26
N ASP A 557 -8.34 -14.85 -13.23
CA ASP A 557 -9.03 -15.73 -12.29
C ASP A 557 -10.56 -15.68 -12.48
N CYS A 558 -11.04 -15.35 -13.68
CA CYS A 558 -12.47 -15.22 -13.95
C CYS A 558 -13.25 -16.46 -13.50
N LEU A 559 -14.30 -16.25 -12.69
CA LEU A 559 -15.12 -17.28 -12.04
C LEU A 559 -14.34 -18.19 -11.08
N GLY A 560 -13.17 -17.76 -10.62
CA GLY A 560 -12.39 -18.42 -9.57
C GLY A 560 -13.14 -18.43 -8.24
N ILE A 561 -12.93 -19.49 -7.47
CA ILE A 561 -13.57 -19.69 -6.17
C ILE A 561 -12.54 -19.90 -5.07
N GLY A 562 -12.94 -19.61 -3.84
CA GLY A 562 -12.25 -20.06 -2.65
C GLY A 562 -13.23 -20.47 -1.55
N LEU A 563 -12.75 -21.27 -0.61
CA LEU A 563 -13.58 -21.93 0.40
C LEU A 563 -12.89 -21.83 1.76
N TYR A 564 -13.59 -21.29 2.75
CA TYR A 564 -13.16 -21.25 4.14
C TYR A 564 -14.00 -22.22 4.96
N ALA A 565 -13.35 -23.14 5.67
CA ALA A 565 -13.99 -24.07 6.61
C ALA A 565 -12.95 -24.57 7.62
N HIS A 566 -13.38 -24.97 8.82
CA HIS A 566 -12.48 -25.49 9.87
C HIS A 566 -11.27 -24.58 10.15
N ASN A 567 -11.46 -23.26 10.07
CA ASN A 567 -10.41 -22.23 10.23
C ASN A 567 -9.26 -22.29 9.21
N VAL A 568 -9.44 -23.00 8.11
CA VAL A 568 -8.49 -23.15 7.00
C VAL A 568 -9.07 -22.54 5.72
N ASP A 569 -8.20 -21.89 4.94
CA ASP A 569 -8.49 -21.57 3.54
C ASP A 569 -8.31 -22.84 2.70
N MET A 570 -9.40 -23.56 2.47
CA MET A 570 -9.42 -24.87 1.82
C MET A 570 -9.14 -24.78 0.31
N LEU A 571 -9.40 -23.65 -0.31
CA LEU A 571 -9.12 -23.41 -1.73
C LEU A 571 -8.36 -22.07 -1.85
N PRO A 572 -7.12 -22.01 -1.32
CA PRO A 572 -6.40 -20.75 -1.19
C PRO A 572 -6.00 -20.21 -2.55
N ASP A 573 -6.13 -18.90 -2.79
CA ASP A 573 -5.49 -18.27 -3.94
C ASP A 573 -4.01 -17.96 -3.66
N LEU A 574 -3.23 -17.68 -4.70
CA LEU A 574 -1.80 -17.37 -4.58
C LEU A 574 -1.55 -16.00 -3.95
N GLY A 575 -2.42 -15.01 -4.21
CA GLY A 575 -2.30 -13.66 -3.67
C GLY A 575 -1.15 -12.84 -4.27
N TYR A 576 -0.54 -11.97 -3.45
CA TYR A 576 0.37 -10.92 -3.95
C TYR A 576 1.64 -11.48 -4.60
N PRO A 577 2.04 -11.02 -5.80
CA PRO A 577 3.19 -11.55 -6.53
C PRO A 577 4.49 -11.41 -5.75
N GLU A 578 5.48 -12.24 -6.12
CA GLU A 578 6.77 -12.21 -5.45
C GLU A 578 7.40 -10.82 -5.59
N TYR A 579 7.63 -10.38 -6.83
CA TYR A 579 8.03 -9.02 -7.15
C TYR A 579 7.01 -8.35 -8.08
N THR A 580 6.87 -7.03 -7.93
CA THR A 580 6.04 -6.21 -8.82
C THR A 580 6.80 -5.86 -10.10
N GLY A 581 6.19 -5.08 -10.99
CA GLY A 581 6.80 -4.71 -12.26
C GLY A 581 6.79 -5.87 -13.26
N ALA A 582 7.90 -6.06 -13.98
CA ALA A 582 8.07 -7.02 -15.08
C ALA A 582 8.57 -8.41 -14.65
N TRP A 583 8.47 -8.76 -13.35
CA TRP A 583 8.95 -10.05 -12.84
C TRP A 583 8.29 -11.23 -13.59
N PRO A 584 9.06 -12.16 -14.17
CA PRO A 584 8.50 -13.24 -15.02
C PRO A 584 7.37 -14.04 -14.36
N GLN A 585 7.57 -14.49 -13.12
CA GLN A 585 6.60 -15.32 -12.41
C GLN A 585 5.26 -14.61 -12.19
N ARG A 586 5.23 -13.27 -12.11
CA ARG A 586 3.99 -12.52 -11.98
C ARG A 586 3.04 -12.79 -13.14
N PHE A 587 3.53 -12.69 -14.38
CA PHE A 587 2.70 -12.79 -15.58
C PHE A 587 2.54 -14.22 -16.07
N ALA A 588 3.63 -14.99 -16.00
CA ALA A 588 3.68 -16.35 -16.50
C ALA A 588 3.00 -17.35 -15.57
N TRP A 589 2.88 -17.02 -14.28
CA TRP A 589 2.33 -17.92 -13.27
C TRP A 589 1.32 -17.26 -12.34
N THR A 590 1.74 -16.37 -11.43
CA THR A 590 0.90 -15.90 -10.32
C THR A 590 -0.42 -15.29 -10.75
N SER A 591 -0.43 -14.52 -11.83
CA SER A 591 -1.65 -13.90 -12.35
C SER A 591 -2.29 -14.68 -13.52
N GLN A 592 -1.86 -15.91 -13.77
CA GLN A 592 -2.20 -16.69 -14.96
C GLN A 592 -3.33 -17.69 -14.67
N THR A 593 -4.24 -17.92 -15.62
CA THR A 593 -5.50 -18.65 -15.33
C THR A 593 -5.29 -20.05 -14.76
N ILE A 594 -4.26 -20.77 -15.19
CA ILE A 594 -4.00 -22.14 -14.73
C ILE A 594 -3.63 -22.25 -13.24
N SER A 595 -3.13 -21.15 -12.63
CA SER A 595 -2.76 -21.12 -11.21
C SER A 595 -3.94 -20.89 -10.27
N HIS A 596 -5.16 -20.68 -10.80
CA HIS A 596 -6.35 -20.39 -10.00
C HIS A 596 -7.34 -21.55 -10.04
N ASN A 597 -8.23 -21.61 -9.05
CA ASN A 597 -9.31 -22.61 -8.97
C ASN A 597 -10.44 -22.32 -9.98
N THR A 598 -10.15 -22.36 -11.29
CA THR A 598 -11.08 -22.04 -12.38
C THR A 598 -10.81 -22.84 -13.66
N LEU A 599 -11.61 -22.60 -14.71
CA LEU A 599 -11.50 -23.25 -16.01
C LEU A 599 -10.58 -22.48 -16.97
N PHE A 600 -9.53 -23.14 -17.43
CA PHE A 600 -8.60 -22.64 -18.45
C PHE A 600 -9.00 -23.15 -19.85
N VAL A 601 -9.04 -22.26 -20.84
CA VAL A 601 -9.49 -22.61 -22.21
C VAL A 601 -8.45 -22.18 -23.24
N ASN A 602 -8.22 -23.05 -24.23
CA ASN A 602 -7.32 -22.82 -25.37
C ASN A 602 -5.87 -22.50 -25.00
N GLU A 603 -5.45 -22.79 -23.76
CA GLU A 603 -4.12 -22.41 -23.25
C GLU A 603 -3.90 -20.89 -23.23
N THR A 604 -5.00 -20.13 -23.12
CA THR A 604 -4.97 -18.66 -23.14
C THR A 604 -5.50 -18.06 -21.85
N ARG A 605 -4.92 -16.92 -21.48
CA ARG A 605 -5.31 -16.14 -20.31
C ARG A 605 -6.77 -15.70 -20.40
N SER A 606 -7.55 -15.98 -19.36
CA SER A 606 -8.92 -15.48 -19.25
C SER A 606 -8.94 -13.94 -19.12
N LYS A 607 -10.00 -13.31 -19.60
CA LYS A 607 -10.32 -11.92 -19.29
C LYS A 607 -11.24 -11.85 -18.07
N THR A 608 -11.23 -10.71 -17.41
CA THR A 608 -12.07 -10.42 -16.25
C THR A 608 -13.52 -10.11 -16.65
N GLY A 609 -14.39 -10.01 -15.65
CA GLY A 609 -15.80 -9.68 -15.80
C GLY A 609 -16.74 -10.87 -15.87
N GLY A 610 -17.99 -10.63 -15.54
CA GLY A 610 -19.06 -11.63 -15.46
C GLY A 610 -20.35 -11.03 -14.94
N LYS A 611 -21.41 -11.83 -14.93
CA LYS A 611 -22.74 -11.46 -14.46
C LYS A 611 -23.33 -12.56 -13.60
N LEU A 612 -23.78 -12.19 -12.41
CA LEU A 612 -24.55 -13.05 -11.51
C LEU A 612 -25.92 -13.33 -12.14
N ALA A 613 -26.21 -14.60 -12.41
CA ALA A 613 -27.46 -15.08 -13.01
C ALA A 613 -28.44 -15.65 -11.97
N LEU A 614 -27.91 -16.17 -10.85
CA LEU A 614 -28.69 -16.68 -9.73
C LEU A 614 -27.95 -16.35 -8.43
N PHE A 615 -28.69 -15.94 -7.40
CA PHE A 615 -28.23 -15.85 -6.03
C PHE A 615 -29.42 -16.14 -5.11
N ALA A 616 -29.39 -17.25 -4.39
CA ALA A 616 -30.47 -17.66 -3.50
C ALA A 616 -29.89 -18.28 -2.23
N VAL A 617 -30.46 -17.87 -1.09
CA VAL A 617 -29.97 -18.23 0.26
C VAL A 617 -31.16 -18.74 1.05
N GLN A 618 -31.22 -20.06 1.23
CA GLN A 618 -32.25 -20.72 2.03
C GLN A 618 -31.64 -21.96 2.69
N PRO A 619 -31.05 -21.83 3.90
CA PRO A 619 -30.45 -22.95 4.61
C PRO A 619 -31.41 -24.16 4.64
N PRO A 620 -30.89 -25.38 4.41
CA PRO A 620 -29.47 -25.74 4.36
C PRO A 620 -28.76 -25.47 3.00
N LEU A 621 -29.44 -24.90 2.00
CA LEU A 621 -28.90 -24.67 0.66
C LEU A 621 -28.64 -23.18 0.38
N ARG A 622 -27.43 -22.88 -0.07
CA ARG A 622 -27.05 -21.54 -0.57
C ARG A 622 -26.48 -21.73 -1.97
N VAL A 623 -26.97 -21.00 -2.97
CA VAL A 623 -26.60 -21.22 -4.37
C VAL A 623 -26.36 -19.90 -5.09
N MET A 624 -25.32 -19.89 -5.93
CA MET A 624 -25.07 -18.81 -6.86
C MET A 624 -24.60 -19.34 -8.21
N GLU A 625 -24.94 -18.60 -9.26
CA GLU A 625 -24.51 -18.92 -10.62
C GLU A 625 -24.04 -17.67 -11.32
N VAL A 626 -22.87 -17.76 -11.95
CA VAL A 626 -22.25 -16.63 -12.65
C VAL A 626 -21.88 -17.04 -14.06
N ALA A 627 -22.13 -16.17 -15.03
CA ALA A 627 -21.71 -16.34 -16.43
C ALA A 627 -20.73 -15.24 -16.83
N SER A 628 -19.69 -15.58 -17.58
CA SER A 628 -18.80 -14.60 -18.22
C SER A 628 -18.75 -14.82 -19.72
N ALA A 629 -19.41 -13.93 -20.46
CA ALA A 629 -19.29 -13.93 -21.92
C ALA A 629 -17.96 -13.31 -22.39
N SER A 630 -17.26 -12.57 -21.52
CA SER A 630 -16.02 -11.88 -21.86
C SER A 630 -14.76 -12.69 -21.57
N ALA A 631 -14.84 -13.76 -20.76
CA ALA A 631 -13.68 -14.54 -20.35
C ALA A 631 -12.80 -14.99 -21.53
N TYR A 632 -13.43 -15.39 -22.65
CA TYR A 632 -12.78 -15.84 -23.87
C TYR A 632 -13.57 -15.40 -25.12
N PRO A 633 -12.90 -14.86 -26.16
CA PRO A 633 -13.58 -14.19 -27.30
C PRO A 633 -14.47 -15.09 -28.17
N ASP A 634 -14.35 -16.42 -28.11
CA ASP A 634 -15.07 -17.36 -28.99
C ASP A 634 -15.90 -18.42 -28.24
N LEU A 635 -16.06 -18.29 -26.92
CA LEU A 635 -16.87 -19.23 -26.15
C LEU A 635 -18.37 -18.90 -26.24
N LYS A 636 -19.17 -19.91 -26.54
CA LYS A 636 -20.64 -19.82 -26.50
C LYS A 636 -21.16 -19.86 -25.06
N THR A 637 -20.40 -20.47 -24.14
CA THR A 637 -20.78 -20.61 -22.74
C THR A 637 -19.50 -20.69 -21.89
N TYR A 638 -19.47 -19.91 -20.81
CA TYR A 638 -18.50 -19.99 -19.72
C TYR A 638 -19.22 -19.56 -18.45
N ARG A 639 -19.72 -20.54 -17.68
CA ARG A 639 -20.66 -20.34 -16.57
C ARG A 639 -20.34 -21.30 -15.43
N ARG A 640 -20.40 -20.82 -14.19
CA ARG A 640 -20.15 -21.64 -13.00
C ARG A 640 -21.34 -21.61 -12.03
N ALA A 641 -21.93 -22.79 -11.87
CA ALA A 641 -22.79 -23.31 -10.80
C ALA A 641 -22.06 -23.54 -9.48
N VAL A 642 -22.30 -22.81 -8.40
CA VAL A 642 -21.86 -23.30 -7.08
C VAL A 642 -22.96 -23.28 -6.02
N ALA A 643 -23.03 -24.33 -5.21
CA ALA A 643 -23.92 -24.40 -4.07
C ALA A 643 -23.20 -24.92 -2.82
N LEU A 644 -23.33 -24.18 -1.71
CA LEU A 644 -22.90 -24.60 -0.38
C LEU A 644 -24.09 -25.27 0.31
N VAL A 645 -23.95 -26.55 0.66
CA VAL A 645 -25.01 -27.38 1.25
C VAL A 645 -24.59 -27.87 2.63
N ASP A 646 -25.39 -27.55 3.63
CA ASP A 646 -25.20 -28.04 4.99
C ASP A 646 -25.75 -29.45 5.13
N VAL A 647 -24.91 -30.37 5.62
CA VAL A 647 -25.29 -31.75 5.97
C VAL A 647 -25.56 -31.84 7.48
N SER A 648 -24.87 -31.03 8.26
CA SER A 648 -25.07 -30.84 9.69
C SER A 648 -24.62 -29.42 10.10
N ASP A 649 -24.67 -29.13 11.40
CA ASP A 649 -24.12 -27.89 11.96
C ASP A 649 -22.60 -27.77 11.80
N THR A 650 -21.90 -28.88 11.56
CA THR A 650 -20.43 -28.97 11.49
C THR A 650 -19.89 -29.38 10.12
N ALA A 651 -20.74 -29.88 9.22
CA ALA A 651 -20.32 -30.43 7.93
C ALA A 651 -21.13 -29.85 6.77
N SER A 652 -20.42 -29.47 5.70
CA SER A 652 -21.00 -29.05 4.42
C SER A 652 -20.25 -29.67 3.26
N TYR A 653 -20.89 -29.69 2.08
CA TYR A 653 -20.19 -29.90 0.81
C TYR A 653 -20.51 -28.76 -0.15
N VAL A 654 -19.65 -28.59 -1.15
CA VAL A 654 -19.86 -27.68 -2.27
C VAL A 654 -20.18 -28.48 -3.51
N LEU A 655 -21.33 -28.22 -4.14
CA LEU A 655 -21.60 -28.66 -5.50
C LEU A 655 -21.02 -27.62 -6.47
N ASP A 656 -20.11 -28.02 -7.35
CA ASP A 656 -19.50 -27.17 -8.37
C ASP A 656 -19.78 -27.70 -9.77
N VAL A 657 -20.38 -26.87 -10.62
CA VAL A 657 -20.78 -27.21 -11.98
C VAL A 657 -20.29 -26.13 -12.93
N PHE A 658 -19.15 -26.39 -13.59
CA PHE A 658 -18.66 -25.54 -14.67
C PHE A 658 -19.24 -25.97 -16.02
N ARG A 659 -19.87 -25.04 -16.74
CA ARG A 659 -20.40 -25.26 -18.09
C ARG A 659 -19.60 -24.43 -19.08
N ALA A 660 -18.98 -25.11 -20.04
CA ALA A 660 -18.25 -24.50 -21.13
C ALA A 660 -18.63 -25.12 -22.48
N ARG A 661 -18.69 -24.28 -23.52
CA ARG A 661 -19.01 -24.71 -24.89
C ARG A 661 -18.30 -23.83 -25.92
N GLY A 662 -17.60 -24.46 -26.85
CA GLY A 662 -16.64 -23.81 -27.75
C GLY A 662 -15.22 -24.10 -27.28
N GLY A 663 -14.21 -23.47 -27.88
CA GLY A 663 -12.82 -23.76 -27.57
C GLY A 663 -12.35 -25.13 -28.10
N ARG A 664 -11.03 -25.30 -28.17
CA ARG A 664 -10.34 -26.53 -28.59
C ARG A 664 -10.05 -27.42 -27.40
N ASN A 665 -9.58 -26.86 -26.29
CA ASN A 665 -9.30 -27.59 -25.06
C ASN A 665 -9.81 -26.85 -23.82
N HIS A 666 -10.13 -27.62 -22.79
CA HIS A 666 -10.61 -27.15 -21.50
C HIS A 666 -9.81 -27.84 -20.40
N ARG A 667 -9.25 -27.08 -19.46
CA ARG A 667 -8.53 -27.63 -18.31
C ARG A 667 -9.09 -27.00 -17.04
N LEU A 668 -9.80 -27.79 -16.24
CA LEU A 668 -10.31 -27.35 -14.96
C LEU A 668 -9.24 -27.58 -13.89
N SER A 669 -8.84 -26.51 -13.21
CA SER A 669 -7.78 -26.52 -12.21
C SER A 669 -8.38 -26.40 -10.80
N TYR A 670 -7.86 -27.20 -9.88
CA TYR A 670 -8.09 -27.07 -8.44
C TYR A 670 -6.79 -27.26 -7.69
N HIS A 671 -6.64 -26.61 -6.55
CA HIS A 671 -5.62 -26.92 -5.56
C HIS A 671 -6.19 -26.69 -4.16
N GLY A 672 -5.88 -27.63 -3.27
CA GLY A 672 -6.27 -27.55 -1.87
C GLY A 672 -5.22 -26.84 -1.00
N PRO A 673 -5.37 -26.91 0.33
CA PRO A 673 -4.54 -26.17 1.29
C PRO A 673 -3.15 -26.79 1.55
N ALA A 674 -2.73 -27.77 0.74
CA ALA A 674 -1.62 -28.67 1.09
C ALA A 674 -0.62 -28.87 -0.05
N GLN A 675 0.61 -29.23 0.32
CA GLN A 675 1.70 -29.55 -0.60
C GLN A 675 1.55 -30.92 -1.25
N THR A 676 0.67 -31.77 -0.70
CA THR A 676 0.42 -33.13 -1.18
C THR A 676 -1.07 -33.39 -1.32
N ALA A 677 -1.41 -34.39 -2.14
CA ALA A 677 -2.78 -34.85 -2.32
C ALA A 677 -2.78 -36.35 -2.59
N GLN A 678 -3.81 -37.05 -2.09
CA GLN A 678 -4.02 -38.47 -2.34
C GLN A 678 -5.13 -38.67 -3.35
N VAL A 679 -4.94 -39.58 -4.30
CA VAL A 679 -5.94 -39.93 -5.32
C VAL A 679 -6.54 -41.29 -5.01
N ALA A 680 -7.86 -41.37 -5.03
CA ALA A 680 -8.61 -42.61 -4.87
C ALA A 680 -9.47 -42.88 -6.12
N GLY A 681 -9.52 -44.13 -6.58
CA GLY A 681 -10.27 -44.52 -7.78
C GLY A 681 -9.52 -44.31 -9.10
N LEU A 682 -8.26 -43.84 -9.06
CA LEU A 682 -7.41 -43.64 -10.24
C LEU A 682 -5.95 -43.89 -9.87
N THR A 683 -5.22 -44.54 -10.78
CA THR A 683 -3.76 -44.67 -10.69
C THR A 683 -3.11 -43.61 -11.57
N LEU A 684 -2.18 -42.84 -11.01
CA LEU A 684 -1.38 -41.86 -11.76
C LEU A 684 0.06 -42.35 -11.91
N VAL A 685 0.62 -42.14 -13.09
CA VAL A 685 2.01 -42.47 -13.42
C VAL A 685 2.86 -41.20 -13.31
N PRO A 686 3.88 -41.17 -12.44
CA PRO A 686 4.82 -40.04 -12.38
C PRO A 686 5.54 -39.81 -13.70
N GLN A 687 5.62 -38.56 -14.12
CA GLN A 687 6.46 -38.11 -15.21
C GLN A 687 7.91 -38.04 -14.71
N PRO A 688 8.88 -38.63 -15.41
CA PRO A 688 10.25 -38.76 -14.91
C PRO A 688 11.00 -37.42 -14.82
N THR A 689 10.73 -36.48 -15.73
CA THR A 689 11.41 -35.18 -15.83
C THR A 689 10.45 -34.09 -16.30
N GLY A 690 10.91 -32.84 -16.27
CA GLY A 690 10.21 -31.71 -16.88
C GLY A 690 8.99 -31.23 -16.13
N THR A 691 8.05 -30.65 -16.87
CA THR A 691 6.90 -29.91 -16.35
C THR A 691 5.60 -30.40 -17.01
N PHE A 692 4.46 -29.80 -16.65
CA PHE A 692 3.18 -30.13 -17.27
C PHE A 692 3.15 -29.81 -18.77
N ALA A 693 4.01 -28.88 -19.22
CA ALA A 693 4.21 -28.57 -20.64
C ALA A 693 4.88 -29.71 -21.42
N GLY A 694 5.60 -30.61 -20.74
CA GLY A 694 6.23 -31.78 -21.35
C GLY A 694 7.46 -32.26 -20.57
N PRO A 695 7.90 -33.51 -20.79
CA PRO A 695 9.04 -34.10 -20.09
C PRO A 695 10.38 -33.42 -20.39
N GLU A 696 10.47 -32.74 -21.54
CA GLU A 696 11.66 -32.01 -22.00
C GLU A 696 11.61 -30.51 -21.64
N VAL A 697 10.52 -30.03 -21.05
CA VAL A 697 10.34 -28.60 -20.73
C VAL A 697 10.72 -28.37 -19.28
N GLY A 698 11.82 -27.64 -19.06
CA GLY A 698 12.31 -27.25 -17.75
C GLY A 698 11.39 -26.26 -17.03
N PHE A 699 11.54 -26.18 -15.70
CA PHE A 699 10.82 -25.21 -14.89
C PHE A 699 11.11 -23.78 -15.38
N THR A 700 10.07 -22.95 -15.52
CA THR A 700 10.13 -21.56 -16.06
C THR A 700 10.52 -21.41 -17.53
N GLN A 701 10.84 -22.50 -18.23
CA GLN A 701 11.13 -22.45 -19.66
C GLN A 701 9.88 -22.01 -20.44
N LEU A 702 10.06 -21.17 -21.46
CA LEU A 702 9.01 -20.81 -22.41
C LEU A 702 9.09 -21.80 -23.59
N PRO A 703 8.22 -22.82 -23.67
CA PRO A 703 8.38 -23.92 -24.61
C PRO A 703 8.10 -23.58 -26.08
N GLY A 704 7.30 -22.55 -26.36
CA GLY A 704 6.85 -22.17 -27.70
C GLY A 704 7.72 -21.12 -28.38
N GLU A 705 7.86 -21.25 -29.71
CA GLU A 705 8.47 -20.20 -30.53
C GLU A 705 7.67 -18.89 -30.43
N GLY A 706 8.33 -17.78 -30.09
CA GLY A 706 7.68 -16.48 -29.88
C GLY A 706 6.86 -16.37 -28.58
N GLU A 707 6.92 -17.38 -27.70
CA GLU A 707 6.31 -17.31 -26.38
C GLU A 707 7.09 -16.35 -25.47
N THR A 708 6.36 -15.67 -24.60
CA THR A 708 6.82 -14.65 -23.68
C THR A 708 6.15 -14.87 -22.33
N ILE A 709 6.66 -14.22 -21.29
CA ILE A 709 6.03 -14.22 -19.96
C ILE A 709 4.58 -13.70 -19.97
N SER A 710 4.14 -12.98 -21.01
CA SER A 710 2.81 -12.36 -21.09
C SER A 710 1.77 -13.21 -21.84
N ASN A 711 2.20 -14.12 -22.71
CA ASN A 711 1.30 -14.95 -23.54
C ASN A 711 1.47 -16.47 -23.29
N THR A 712 2.34 -16.85 -22.36
CA THR A 712 2.52 -18.27 -21.97
C THR A 712 1.30 -18.87 -21.27
N SER A 713 1.16 -20.19 -21.40
CA SER A 713 0.13 -20.98 -20.71
C SER A 713 0.37 -21.10 -19.21
N GLY A 714 1.61 -20.92 -18.76
CA GLY A 714 2.04 -21.15 -17.37
C GLY A 714 2.32 -22.62 -17.04
N PHE A 715 2.20 -23.54 -18.00
CA PHE A 715 2.41 -24.98 -17.76
C PHE A 715 3.84 -25.34 -17.32
N SER A 716 4.85 -24.55 -17.68
CA SER A 716 6.23 -24.75 -17.23
C SER A 716 6.46 -24.39 -15.76
N TYR A 717 5.46 -23.83 -15.07
CA TYR A 717 5.50 -23.58 -13.62
C TYR A 717 4.86 -24.72 -12.81
N LEU A 718 4.31 -25.74 -13.49
CA LEU A 718 3.74 -26.94 -12.89
C LEU A 718 4.73 -28.09 -13.06
N TYR A 719 5.35 -28.55 -11.97
CA TYR A 719 6.36 -29.60 -11.97
C TYR A 719 5.91 -30.80 -11.11
N ASP A 720 6.75 -31.83 -10.94
CA ASP A 720 6.40 -33.02 -10.13
C ASP A 720 5.09 -33.67 -10.62
N VAL A 721 5.02 -33.90 -11.93
CA VAL A 721 3.79 -34.24 -12.63
C VAL A 721 3.49 -35.73 -12.50
N ALA A 722 2.23 -36.11 -12.27
CA ALA A 722 1.74 -37.48 -12.40
C ALA A 722 0.45 -37.49 -13.22
N ARG A 723 0.32 -38.40 -14.19
CA ARG A 723 -0.78 -38.42 -15.19
C ARG A 723 -1.56 -39.73 -15.18
N SER A 724 -2.84 -39.70 -15.56
CA SER A 724 -3.68 -40.90 -15.70
C SER A 724 -3.23 -41.85 -16.82
N GLY A 725 -2.42 -41.36 -17.76
CA GLY A 725 -1.94 -42.14 -18.91
C GLY A 725 -3.01 -42.40 -19.99
N GLY A 726 -4.22 -41.88 -19.80
CA GLY A 726 -5.33 -42.00 -20.73
C GLY A 726 -6.64 -41.45 -20.17
N ARG A 727 -7.72 -41.68 -20.94
CA ARG A 727 -9.07 -41.21 -20.63
C ARG A 727 -9.58 -41.78 -19.30
N VAL A 728 -10.23 -40.93 -18.52
CA VAL A 728 -10.85 -41.29 -17.24
C VAL A 728 -12.37 -41.23 -17.39
N GLU A 729 -13.02 -42.39 -17.29
CA GLU A 729 -14.48 -42.52 -17.43
C GLU A 729 -15.19 -42.71 -16.09
N GLN A 730 -14.48 -43.22 -15.08
CA GLN A 730 -15.04 -43.52 -13.76
C GLN A 730 -14.84 -42.34 -12.81
N PRO A 731 -15.75 -42.14 -11.84
CA PRO A 731 -15.55 -41.19 -10.76
C PRO A 731 -14.28 -41.49 -9.95
N TYR A 732 -13.61 -40.44 -9.49
CA TYR A 732 -12.45 -40.53 -8.62
C TYR A 732 -12.50 -39.42 -7.57
N ALA A 733 -11.65 -39.52 -6.55
CA ALA A 733 -11.52 -38.49 -5.52
C ALA A 733 -10.08 -38.04 -5.37
N VAL A 734 -9.91 -36.76 -5.04
CA VAL A 734 -8.63 -36.18 -4.63
C VAL A 734 -8.80 -35.58 -3.25
N ASP A 735 -7.88 -35.92 -2.35
CA ASP A 735 -7.93 -35.58 -0.94
C ASP A 735 -6.68 -34.80 -0.54
N TRP A 736 -6.88 -33.59 -0.02
CA TRP A 736 -5.83 -32.76 0.56
C TRP A 736 -6.04 -32.68 2.07
N LYS A 737 -5.11 -33.25 2.83
CA LYS A 737 -5.03 -33.05 4.29
C LYS A 737 -4.50 -31.64 4.56
N ALA A 738 -5.25 -30.81 5.26
CA ALA A 738 -4.85 -29.44 5.54
C ALA A 738 -3.56 -29.36 6.37
N GLU A 739 -2.70 -28.39 6.02
CA GLU A 739 -1.46 -28.10 6.74
C GLU A 739 -1.65 -26.85 7.60
N ASP A 740 -1.31 -26.94 8.90
CA ASP A 740 -1.46 -25.81 9.79
C ASP A 740 -0.24 -24.86 9.75
N LEU A 741 -0.09 -24.15 8.64
CA LEU A 741 1.02 -23.20 8.46
C LEU A 741 0.88 -21.93 9.32
N ARG A 742 -0.27 -21.75 10.01
CA ARG A 742 -0.65 -20.50 10.69
C ARG A 742 -1.20 -20.69 12.10
N GLY A 743 -1.14 -21.90 12.67
CA GLY A 743 -1.62 -22.19 14.02
C GLY A 743 -3.14 -22.00 14.19
N ARG A 744 -3.93 -22.36 13.17
CA ARG A 744 -5.38 -22.15 13.13
C ARG A 744 -6.21 -23.42 13.19
N ILE A 745 -5.61 -24.59 13.00
CA ILE A 745 -6.31 -25.87 13.15
C ILE A 745 -6.38 -26.18 14.65
N ALA A 746 -7.56 -26.54 15.13
CA ALA A 746 -7.72 -26.88 16.56
C ALA A 746 -6.95 -28.18 16.89
N GLU A 747 -6.45 -28.27 18.12
CA GLU A 747 -5.71 -29.45 18.56
C GLU A 747 -6.56 -30.72 18.43
N GLY A 748 -5.99 -31.77 17.84
CA GLY A 748 -6.68 -33.04 17.59
C GLY A 748 -7.57 -33.07 16.35
N GLU A 749 -7.78 -31.93 15.67
CA GLU A 749 -8.51 -31.88 14.40
C GLU A 749 -7.58 -32.17 13.21
N GLU A 750 -8.11 -32.92 12.25
CA GLU A 750 -7.46 -33.15 10.96
C GLU A 750 -8.45 -32.79 9.85
N PRO A 751 -8.55 -31.51 9.46
CA PRO A 751 -9.47 -31.11 8.41
C PRO A 751 -8.92 -31.51 7.04
N HIS A 752 -9.82 -31.98 6.17
CA HIS A 752 -9.51 -32.38 4.80
C HIS A 752 -10.39 -31.60 3.82
N LEU A 753 -9.82 -31.24 2.67
CA LEU A 753 -10.60 -30.95 1.48
C LEU A 753 -10.62 -32.19 0.61
N ARG A 754 -11.81 -32.75 0.36
CA ARG A 754 -12.00 -33.87 -0.56
C ARG A 754 -12.85 -33.46 -1.76
N LEU A 755 -12.28 -33.53 -2.95
CA LEU A 755 -12.98 -33.31 -4.21
C LEU A 755 -13.40 -34.65 -4.80
N HIS A 756 -14.68 -34.77 -5.14
CA HIS A 756 -15.24 -35.91 -5.87
C HIS A 756 -15.50 -35.51 -7.32
N ALA A 757 -14.72 -36.06 -8.25
CA ALA A 757 -14.85 -35.77 -9.68
C ALA A 757 -15.82 -36.76 -10.32
N LEU A 758 -16.92 -36.26 -10.87
CA LEU A 758 -18.00 -37.06 -11.45
C LEU A 758 -18.09 -36.99 -12.99
N THR A 759 -17.28 -36.12 -13.61
CA THR A 759 -17.33 -35.89 -15.06
C THR A 759 -16.16 -36.58 -15.76
N PRO A 760 -16.42 -37.40 -16.80
CA PRO A 760 -15.36 -37.98 -17.62
C PRO A 760 -14.46 -36.92 -18.27
N CYS A 761 -13.18 -37.23 -18.39
CA CYS A 761 -12.19 -36.34 -19.01
C CYS A 761 -11.12 -37.15 -19.76
N ASP A 762 -10.38 -36.49 -20.65
CA ASP A 762 -9.38 -37.14 -21.51
C ASP A 762 -8.07 -37.40 -20.75
N GLU A 763 -7.78 -36.59 -19.73
CA GLU A 763 -6.63 -36.78 -18.85
C GLU A 763 -6.91 -36.17 -17.47
N VAL A 764 -6.37 -36.84 -16.43
CA VAL A 764 -6.21 -36.25 -15.09
C VAL A 764 -4.71 -36.17 -14.79
N ALA A 765 -4.27 -35.03 -14.28
CA ALA A 765 -2.91 -34.87 -13.78
C ALA A 765 -2.90 -34.26 -12.38
N LEU A 766 -1.90 -34.67 -11.59
CA LEU A 766 -1.46 -33.91 -10.43
C LEU A 766 -0.12 -33.23 -10.74
N ALA A 767 0.06 -32.01 -10.29
CA ALA A 767 1.32 -31.27 -10.41
C ALA A 767 1.52 -30.33 -9.21
N SER A 768 2.76 -29.92 -8.98
CA SER A 768 3.15 -28.98 -7.94
C SER A 768 3.39 -27.60 -8.56
N GLY A 769 2.87 -26.55 -7.93
CA GLY A 769 3.09 -25.17 -8.36
C GLY A 769 3.41 -24.27 -7.17
N ASP A 770 4.27 -23.29 -7.39
CA ASP A 770 4.85 -22.49 -6.30
C ASP A 770 4.06 -21.20 -6.08
N PRO A 771 3.53 -20.94 -4.87
CA PRO A 771 3.10 -19.60 -4.53
C PRO A 771 4.32 -18.65 -4.45
N PRO A 772 4.11 -17.33 -4.39
CA PRO A 772 5.18 -16.37 -4.12
C PRO A 772 6.02 -16.75 -2.88
N GLN A 773 7.34 -16.90 -3.01
CA GLN A 773 8.20 -17.45 -1.94
C GLN A 773 8.77 -16.40 -0.99
N ASN A 774 8.56 -15.11 -1.28
CA ASN A 774 9.01 -14.00 -0.42
C ASN A 774 7.96 -13.50 0.58
N LYS A 775 6.86 -14.23 0.78
CA LYS A 775 5.82 -13.90 1.78
C LYS A 775 5.92 -14.85 2.97
N PRO A 776 6.13 -14.35 4.21
CA PRO A 776 6.14 -15.20 5.39
C PRO A 776 4.85 -16.02 5.54
N GLY A 777 4.99 -17.32 5.82
CA GLY A 777 3.86 -18.24 6.00
C GLY A 777 3.27 -18.84 4.71
N ASN A 778 3.77 -18.46 3.52
CA ASN A 778 3.39 -19.16 2.30
C ASN A 778 3.96 -20.60 2.30
N PRO A 779 3.20 -21.59 1.79
CA PRO A 779 3.73 -22.93 1.61
C PRO A 779 4.84 -22.93 0.56
N ARG A 780 5.72 -23.94 0.61
CA ARG A 780 6.73 -24.13 -0.45
C ARG A 780 6.07 -24.35 -1.82
N ARG A 781 4.96 -25.07 -1.86
CA ARG A 781 4.21 -25.43 -3.07
C ARG A 781 2.75 -25.75 -2.74
N LEU A 782 1.90 -25.81 -3.75
CA LEU A 782 0.54 -26.35 -3.65
C LEU A 782 0.41 -27.53 -4.62
N ARG A 783 -0.40 -28.52 -4.25
CA ARG A 783 -0.67 -29.67 -5.14
C ARG A 783 -1.94 -29.42 -5.97
N TYR A 784 -1.75 -29.27 -7.26
CA TYR A 784 -2.79 -28.99 -8.25
C TYR A 784 -3.36 -30.29 -8.82
N LEU A 785 -4.68 -30.33 -8.97
CA LEU A 785 -5.45 -31.23 -9.82
C LEU A 785 -5.79 -30.52 -11.12
N LEU A 786 -5.47 -31.17 -12.24
CA LEU A 786 -5.77 -30.70 -13.59
C LEU A 786 -6.65 -31.74 -14.28
N GLN A 787 -7.85 -31.32 -14.70
CA GLN A 787 -8.79 -32.16 -15.44
C GLN A 787 -8.91 -31.65 -16.87
N SER A 788 -8.35 -32.40 -17.82
CA SER A 788 -8.25 -31.99 -19.21
C SER A 788 -9.32 -32.63 -20.07
N ARG A 789 -9.99 -31.81 -20.89
CA ARG A 789 -10.77 -32.23 -22.05
C ARG A 789 -10.13 -31.63 -23.29
N LEU A 790 -9.56 -32.46 -24.15
CA LEU A 790 -8.59 -32.09 -25.18
C LEU A 790 -9.18 -31.99 -26.59
#